data_AF-A0A349IQD2-F1
#
_entry.id   AF-A0A349IQD2-F1
#
_cell.length_a   1.000
_cell.length_b   1.000
_cell.length_c   1.000
_cell.angle_alpha   90.00
_cell.angle_beta   90.00
_cell.angle_gamma   90.00
#
_symmetry.space_group_name_H-M   'P 1'
#
loop_
_entity.id
_entity.type
_entity.pdbx_description
1 polymer ?
#
loop_
_entity_poly.entity_id
_entity_poly.type
_entity_poly.pdbx_seq_one_letter_code
_entity_poly.pdbx_strand_id
1 'polypeptide(L)'
;MSLKGFFSEHLKTIQFSWRRVWIVVVVIVAFVFMFGVGALVYGRTYEDRVLPGIYVGDVHVGGMDEEDLTEYLQNMQTKLLSEGIHATFKLNDQETNFIIRPEVVGEESVVELVDFDVAQETEYILSYRKDHNAVADTFSAIWTRLTKPHIHLSGVTLDKQAILEEIQLVLKGYISEPRDASVDILSIDPLQYEVTSSSVGVSFDYDRVAGLIVQSWSDLETPEITIASFEKSPDVVESDVEPILGRLPKVFEHGRLDIKYTDPHTKQEYTWYVSLEEMAEWLEIQKQEGSGFVFGLNVASTTEFLQGDIADLVNIEPQDAKFQVGSYGRVTEFQGSRPGVTVDVENTYKAINDAIVERTLHDEGITKAVTLLNKQVEPNVKTGEVNDLGISEILGIGHSKFLHSTPNRLKNIRHAAYDKLDGLLIKPGEEFSLINTLKPFTVEGGYFADYTIKGDKMVKEIGGGLCQIGTTMFRAAMNSGLNITERREHSLAVPYYNDLTNGNPGVDATIYDPHPDFRFVNDTGNYVLITADLNLDTADLRFYFWGTSDGRKGYYTAPQVSKWIPVGEPRMIETTDLAPGVQECQYAYTGAHASFTYIIEMPNGEKKERVFNSYYRPLPKICLIGVEKKVETCEEGTNCEIPADGEGANTTVDGVNDAVVEDVIINDESVEG
;
A
#
# COMPACT_ATOMS: atom_id res chain seq x y z
N MET A 1 -76.08 59.37 -2.53
CA MET A 1 -75.67 60.64 -3.19
C MET A 1 -74.22 60.45 -3.67
N SER A 2 -74.06 59.72 -4.78
CA SER A 2 -73.52 60.19 -6.06
C SER A 2 -72.06 60.67 -6.02
N LEU A 3 -71.17 59.79 -6.49
CA LEU A 3 -69.99 60.16 -7.28
C LEU A 3 -70.40 61.18 -8.35
N LYS A 4 -69.72 62.34 -8.43
CA LYS A 4 -69.58 63.26 -9.59
C LYS A 4 -69.33 64.71 -9.10
N GLY A 5 -68.27 64.95 -8.34
CA GLY A 5 -67.98 66.32 -7.89
C GLY A 5 -66.52 66.66 -7.62
N PHE A 6 -65.58 65.71 -7.67
CA PHE A 6 -64.19 65.96 -7.23
C PHE A 6 -63.16 65.85 -8.36
N PHE A 7 -63.60 66.02 -9.61
CA PHE A 7 -62.72 66.11 -10.77
C PHE A 7 -63.09 67.36 -11.59
N SER A 8 -62.75 68.54 -11.07
CA SER A 8 -62.62 69.76 -11.86
C SER A 8 -61.88 70.80 -11.03
N GLU A 9 -60.87 71.42 -11.63
CA GLU A 9 -59.99 72.46 -11.05
C GLU A 9 -58.82 72.02 -10.15
N HIS A 10 -57.86 71.27 -10.71
CA HIS A 10 -56.42 71.48 -10.42
C HIS A 10 -55.53 70.93 -11.55
N LEU A 11 -55.87 71.25 -12.80
CA LEU A 11 -54.97 71.11 -13.95
C LEU A 11 -54.48 72.50 -14.37
N LYS A 12 -53.70 73.13 -13.47
CA LYS A 12 -52.86 74.29 -13.80
C LYS A 12 -51.41 73.89 -13.64
N THR A 13 -50.83 73.51 -14.78
CA THR A 13 -49.43 73.75 -15.17
C THR A 13 -48.39 73.40 -14.11
N ILE A 14 -47.98 72.12 -14.08
CA ILE A 14 -46.58 71.81 -13.78
C ILE A 14 -45.78 72.51 -14.89
N GLN A 15 -45.20 73.68 -14.61
CA GLN A 15 -44.21 74.25 -15.51
C GLN A 15 -43.07 73.22 -15.60
N PHE A 16 -43.01 72.50 -16.72
CA PHE A 16 -41.96 71.55 -17.04
C PHE A 16 -40.66 72.33 -17.21
N SER A 17 -40.02 72.59 -16.08
CA SER A 17 -38.74 73.26 -16.04
C SER A 17 -37.69 72.23 -16.38
N TRP A 18 -37.15 72.29 -17.60
CA TRP A 18 -35.97 71.51 -18.00
C TRP A 18 -34.84 71.64 -16.96
N ARG A 19 -34.74 72.77 -16.27
CA ARG A 19 -33.80 72.97 -15.16
C ARG A 19 -34.05 72.04 -13.97
N ARG A 20 -35.32 71.76 -13.60
CA ARG A 20 -35.65 70.81 -12.53
C ARG A 20 -35.38 69.36 -12.95
N VAL A 21 -35.69 69.01 -14.20
CA VAL A 21 -35.37 67.68 -14.76
C VAL A 21 -33.85 67.49 -14.80
N TRP A 22 -33.09 68.48 -15.26
CA TRP A 22 -31.63 68.46 -15.26
C TRP A 22 -31.04 68.36 -13.84
N ILE A 23 -31.60 69.05 -12.85
CA ILE A 23 -31.16 68.89 -11.45
C ILE A 23 -31.41 67.46 -10.96
N VAL A 24 -32.57 66.86 -11.24
CA VAL A 24 -32.86 65.47 -10.86
C VAL A 24 -31.93 64.50 -11.57
N VAL A 25 -31.69 64.67 -12.87
CA VAL A 25 -30.74 63.85 -13.64
C VAL A 25 -29.32 63.98 -13.10
N VAL A 26 -28.86 65.20 -12.81
CA VAL A 26 -27.52 65.42 -12.23
C VAL A 26 -27.40 64.80 -10.84
N VAL A 27 -28.45 64.88 -10.01
CA VAL A 27 -28.47 64.22 -8.69
C VAL A 27 -28.45 62.70 -8.84
N ILE A 28 -29.20 62.13 -9.78
CA ILE A 28 -29.19 60.68 -10.06
C ILE A 28 -27.81 60.25 -10.58
N VAL A 29 -27.22 60.99 -11.51
CA VAL A 29 -25.88 60.69 -12.05
C VAL A 29 -24.82 60.81 -10.95
N ALA A 30 -24.88 61.85 -10.10
CA ALA A 30 -23.97 62.01 -8.97
C ALA A 30 -24.14 60.87 -7.95
N PHE A 31 -25.36 60.42 -7.71
CA PHE A 31 -25.65 59.29 -6.83
C PHE A 31 -25.15 57.96 -7.41
N VAL A 32 -25.38 57.70 -8.70
CA VAL A 32 -24.86 56.52 -9.41
C VAL A 32 -23.34 56.53 -9.46
N PHE A 33 -22.71 57.70 -9.66
CA PHE A 33 -21.26 57.83 -9.64
C PHE A 33 -20.69 57.59 -8.24
N MET A 34 -21.28 58.20 -7.20
CA MET A 34 -20.87 58.00 -5.81
C MET A 34 -21.04 56.53 -5.38
N PHE A 35 -22.15 55.89 -5.77
CA PHE A 35 -22.39 54.47 -5.53
C PHE A 35 -21.42 53.58 -6.31
N GLY A 36 -21.12 53.92 -7.57
CA GLY A 36 -20.15 53.20 -8.39
C GLY A 36 -18.72 53.29 -7.84
N VAL A 37 -18.30 54.46 -7.35
CA VAL A 37 -17.01 54.63 -6.66
C VAL A 37 -16.99 53.84 -5.35
N GLY A 38 -18.07 53.91 -4.56
CA GLY A 38 -18.20 53.14 -3.33
C GLY A 38 -18.15 51.62 -3.58
N ALA A 39 -18.83 51.14 -4.62
CA ALA A 39 -18.81 49.75 -5.03
C ALA A 39 -17.40 49.32 -5.48
N LEU A 40 -16.70 50.13 -6.26
CA LEU A 40 -15.32 49.83 -6.68
C LEU A 40 -14.34 49.78 -5.51
N VAL A 41 -14.48 50.69 -4.53
CA VAL A 41 -13.69 50.65 -3.29
C VAL A 41 -14.02 49.37 -2.51
N TYR A 42 -15.30 48.99 -2.45
CA TYR A 42 -15.74 47.74 -1.81
C TYR A 42 -15.20 46.49 -2.53
N GLY A 43 -15.18 46.44 -3.85
CA GLY A 43 -14.58 45.32 -4.59
C GLY A 43 -13.07 45.21 -4.36
N ARG A 44 -12.37 46.34 -4.35
CA ARG A 44 -10.94 46.44 -4.05
C ARG A 44 -10.55 45.88 -2.68
N THR A 45 -11.44 45.90 -1.68
CA THR A 45 -11.12 45.29 -0.37
C THR A 45 -11.06 43.76 -0.40
N TYR A 46 -11.50 43.13 -1.50
CA TYR A 46 -11.49 41.67 -1.69
C TYR A 46 -10.55 41.21 -2.80
N GLU A 47 -9.57 42.04 -3.18
CA GLU A 47 -8.53 41.65 -4.14
C GLU A 47 -7.79 40.39 -3.63
N ASP A 48 -7.26 40.48 -2.40
CA ASP A 48 -6.51 39.41 -1.73
C ASP A 48 -7.33 38.65 -0.65
N ARG A 49 -8.65 38.72 -0.72
CA ARG A 49 -9.56 38.04 0.24
C ARG A 49 -10.63 37.23 -0.47
N VAL A 50 -11.14 36.21 0.18
CA VAL A 50 -12.31 35.45 -0.30
C VAL A 50 -13.49 36.40 -0.49
N LEU A 51 -14.20 36.29 -1.62
CA LEU A 51 -15.36 37.14 -1.87
C LEU A 51 -16.40 37.01 -0.73
N PRO A 52 -17.12 38.10 -0.39
CA PRO A 52 -18.04 38.09 0.74
C PRO A 52 -19.21 37.14 0.49
N GLY A 53 -19.63 36.43 1.55
CA GLY A 53 -20.79 35.53 1.51
C GLY A 53 -20.53 34.17 0.88
N ILE A 54 -19.28 33.78 0.62
CA ILE A 54 -18.94 32.41 0.22
C ILE A 54 -18.99 31.47 1.43
N TYR A 55 -19.57 30.30 1.20
CA TYR A 55 -19.59 29.17 2.13
C TYR A 55 -18.91 27.96 1.51
N VAL A 56 -18.13 27.20 2.29
CA VAL A 56 -17.66 25.85 1.93
C VAL A 56 -18.51 24.87 2.73
N GLY A 57 -19.36 24.08 2.08
CA GLY A 57 -20.47 23.41 2.78
C GLY A 57 -21.28 24.43 3.59
N ASP A 58 -21.46 24.18 4.89
CA ASP A 58 -22.15 25.08 5.83
C ASP A 58 -21.23 26.14 6.48
N VAL A 59 -19.93 26.13 6.17
CA VAL A 59 -18.93 27.02 6.79
C VAL A 59 -18.81 28.35 6.03
N HIS A 60 -19.02 29.47 6.72
CA HIS A 60 -18.79 30.80 6.13
C HIS A 60 -17.29 31.17 6.09
N VAL A 61 -16.72 31.24 4.87
CA VAL A 61 -15.31 31.63 4.63
C VAL A 61 -15.16 33.02 4.02
N GLY A 62 -16.27 33.68 3.65
CA GLY A 62 -16.24 34.97 2.97
C GLY A 62 -15.51 36.06 3.77
N GLY A 63 -14.52 36.69 3.15
CA GLY A 63 -13.72 37.78 3.72
C GLY A 63 -12.43 37.37 4.45
N MET A 64 -12.18 36.06 4.61
CA MET A 64 -10.87 35.55 5.03
C MET A 64 -9.81 35.97 4.01
N ASP A 65 -8.61 36.31 4.47
CA ASP A 65 -7.43 36.39 3.60
C ASP A 65 -6.80 35.00 3.45
N GLU A 66 -5.72 34.91 2.67
CA GLU A 66 -5.05 33.65 2.35
C GLU A 66 -4.52 32.92 3.59
N GLU A 67 -3.96 33.66 4.56
CA GLU A 67 -3.42 33.10 5.80
C GLU A 67 -4.55 32.56 6.68
N ASP A 68 -5.59 33.37 6.92
CA ASP A 68 -6.77 32.96 7.69
C ASP A 68 -7.46 31.72 7.08
N LEU A 69 -7.60 31.69 5.75
CA LEU A 69 -8.25 30.57 5.05
C LEU A 69 -7.41 29.30 5.11
N THR A 70 -6.10 29.42 4.89
CA THR A 70 -5.16 28.28 4.95
C THR A 70 -5.17 27.67 6.35
N GLU A 71 -5.04 28.49 7.40
CA GLU A 71 -5.08 28.02 8.78
C GLU A 71 -6.43 27.37 9.10
N TYR A 72 -7.54 27.95 8.62
CA TYR A 72 -8.86 27.37 8.82
C TYR A 72 -8.98 25.98 8.19
N LEU A 73 -8.57 25.83 6.94
CA LEU A 73 -8.62 24.55 6.22
C LEU A 73 -7.71 23.49 6.85
N GLN A 74 -6.49 23.86 7.29
CA GLN A 74 -5.59 22.95 8.03
C GLN A 74 -6.19 22.47 9.35
N ASN A 75 -6.77 23.38 10.12
CA ASN A 75 -7.44 23.04 11.37
C ASN A 75 -8.64 22.13 11.13
N MET A 76 -9.39 22.38 10.05
CA MET A 76 -10.54 21.55 9.69
C MET A 76 -10.11 20.15 9.23
N GLN A 77 -9.07 20.04 8.41
CA GLN A 77 -8.48 18.76 8.01
C GLN A 77 -8.05 17.96 9.24
N THR A 78 -7.30 18.59 10.15
CA THR A 78 -6.86 17.97 11.40
C THR A 78 -8.05 17.49 12.24
N LYS A 79 -9.11 18.30 12.29
CA LYS A 79 -10.35 17.94 13.01
C LYS A 79 -11.02 16.72 12.37
N LEU A 80 -11.22 16.70 11.06
CA LEU A 80 -11.87 15.59 10.34
C LEU A 80 -11.05 14.30 10.45
N LEU A 81 -9.73 14.40 10.40
CA LEU A 81 -8.83 13.27 10.66
C LEU A 81 -9.02 12.73 12.09
N SER A 82 -9.12 13.62 13.08
CA SER A 82 -9.27 13.24 14.50
C SER A 82 -10.64 12.68 14.89
N GLU A 83 -11.72 13.20 14.29
CA GLU A 83 -13.08 12.71 14.53
C GLU A 83 -13.32 11.39 13.82
N GLY A 84 -12.69 11.21 12.65
CA GLY A 84 -12.82 10.03 11.83
C GLY A 84 -14.16 9.96 11.08
N ILE A 85 -14.40 8.81 10.46
CA ILE A 85 -15.59 8.55 9.66
C ILE A 85 -16.56 7.72 10.49
N HIS A 86 -17.74 8.26 10.77
CA HIS A 86 -18.76 7.58 11.56
C HIS A 86 -19.55 6.63 10.66
N ALA A 87 -19.49 5.34 10.95
CA ALA A 87 -20.19 4.32 10.19
C ALA A 87 -21.16 3.52 11.06
N THR A 88 -22.27 3.12 10.44
CA THR A 88 -23.36 2.40 11.08
C THR A 88 -23.82 1.26 10.18
N PHE A 89 -24.22 0.13 10.77
CA PHE A 89 -24.93 -0.92 10.05
C PHE A 89 -26.01 -1.55 10.95
N LYS A 90 -26.98 -2.20 10.32
CA LYS A 90 -28.07 -2.89 11.01
C LYS A 90 -28.04 -4.37 10.68
N LEU A 91 -28.07 -5.21 11.70
CA LEU A 91 -28.18 -6.66 11.55
C LEU A 91 -29.17 -7.18 12.59
N ASN A 92 -30.17 -7.98 12.16
CA ASN A 92 -31.19 -8.56 13.05
C ASN A 92 -31.86 -7.52 13.99
N ASP A 93 -32.26 -6.37 13.44
CA ASP A 93 -32.82 -5.22 14.17
C ASP A 93 -31.90 -4.58 15.24
N GLN A 94 -30.63 -4.96 15.29
CA GLN A 94 -29.59 -4.32 16.11
C GLN A 94 -28.77 -3.36 15.27
N GLU A 95 -28.52 -2.17 15.80
CA GLU A 95 -27.73 -1.12 15.16
C GLU A 95 -26.37 -1.01 15.84
N THR A 96 -25.31 -1.15 15.05
CA THR A 96 -23.92 -1.09 15.52
C THR A 96 -23.25 0.13 14.92
N ASN A 97 -22.60 0.92 15.78
CA ASN A 97 -21.87 2.13 15.39
C ASN A 97 -20.37 1.89 15.59
N PHE A 98 -19.56 2.38 14.65
CA PHE A 98 -18.11 2.32 14.72
C PHE A 98 -17.50 3.53 14.00
N ILE A 99 -16.22 3.78 14.26
CA ILE A 99 -15.47 4.89 13.66
C ILE A 99 -14.36 4.29 12.81
N ILE A 100 -14.33 4.63 11.52
CA ILE A 100 -13.26 4.28 10.59
C ILE A 100 -12.22 5.38 10.69
N ARG A 101 -10.96 5.00 10.90
CA ARG A 101 -9.86 5.97 10.98
C ARG A 101 -9.42 6.34 9.56
N PRO A 102 -9.42 7.63 9.18
CA PRO A 102 -8.97 8.11 7.88
C PRO A 102 -7.43 8.18 7.79
N GLU A 103 -6.72 7.70 8.81
CA GLU A 103 -5.26 7.58 8.84
C GLU A 103 -4.89 6.16 9.29
N VAL A 104 -3.91 5.56 8.60
CA VAL A 104 -3.30 4.30 8.99
C VAL A 104 -1.88 4.58 9.47
N VAL A 105 -1.61 4.21 10.72
CA VAL A 105 -0.26 4.30 11.26
C VAL A 105 0.51 3.06 10.78
N GLY A 106 1.29 3.24 9.72
CA GLY A 106 2.31 2.28 9.31
C GLY A 106 3.51 2.31 10.27
N GLU A 107 4.34 1.27 10.22
CA GLU A 107 5.44 1.08 11.17
C GLU A 107 6.58 2.12 11.04
N GLU A 108 6.75 2.70 9.83
CA GLU A 108 7.72 3.78 9.56
C GLU A 108 7.08 5.13 9.12
N SER A 109 5.76 5.18 8.89
CA SER A 109 5.05 6.39 8.45
C SER A 109 3.55 6.36 8.72
N VAL A 110 2.94 7.54 8.90
CA VAL A 110 1.47 7.71 8.85
C VAL A 110 1.05 7.89 7.39
N VAL A 111 0.05 7.12 6.97
CA VAL A 111 -0.60 7.24 5.65
C VAL A 111 -1.99 7.81 5.87
N GLU A 112 -2.24 8.99 5.33
CA GLU A 112 -3.57 9.59 5.28
C GLU A 112 -4.35 8.94 4.14
N LEU A 113 -5.47 8.30 4.47
CA LEU A 113 -6.35 7.62 3.52
C LEU A 113 -7.33 8.58 2.85
N VAL A 114 -7.60 9.72 3.50
CA VAL A 114 -8.40 10.83 2.99
C VAL A 114 -7.65 12.12 3.24
N ASP A 115 -7.41 12.89 2.18
CA ASP A 115 -6.66 14.15 2.23
C ASP A 115 -7.18 15.12 1.16
N PHE A 116 -7.04 16.42 1.40
CA PHE A 116 -7.21 17.46 0.39
C PHE A 116 -6.04 18.45 0.47
N ASP A 117 -5.51 18.84 -0.69
CA ASP A 117 -4.41 19.80 -0.78
C ASP A 117 -4.90 21.20 -0.35
N VAL A 118 -4.59 21.57 0.89
CA VAL A 118 -4.93 22.87 1.47
C VAL A 118 -4.48 24.04 0.60
N ALA A 119 -3.28 23.96 0.01
CA ALA A 119 -2.75 25.08 -0.79
C ALA A 119 -3.56 25.23 -2.08
N GLN A 120 -3.85 24.11 -2.74
CA GLN A 120 -4.70 24.09 -3.93
C GLN A 120 -6.12 24.59 -3.64
N GLU A 121 -6.73 24.15 -2.54
CA GLU A 121 -8.08 24.55 -2.15
C GLU A 121 -8.15 26.03 -1.75
N THR A 122 -7.14 26.52 -1.02
CA THR A 122 -7.01 27.96 -0.72
C THR A 122 -6.97 28.78 -2.01
N GLU A 123 -6.15 28.40 -2.99
CA GLU A 123 -6.05 29.08 -4.28
C GLU A 123 -7.38 29.02 -5.06
N TYR A 124 -8.03 27.85 -5.08
CA TYR A 124 -9.33 27.65 -5.71
C TYR A 124 -10.41 28.57 -5.12
N ILE A 125 -10.51 28.63 -3.78
CA ILE A 125 -11.49 29.46 -3.08
C ILE A 125 -11.19 30.95 -3.24
N LEU A 126 -9.91 31.36 -3.17
CA LEU A 126 -9.49 32.75 -3.34
C LEU A 126 -9.74 33.27 -4.76
N SER A 127 -9.60 32.42 -5.78
CA SER A 127 -9.82 32.77 -7.19
C SER A 127 -11.28 32.62 -7.63
N TYR A 128 -12.17 32.08 -6.79
CA TYR A 128 -13.56 31.82 -7.14
C TYR A 128 -14.28 33.07 -7.65
N ARG A 129 -14.72 33.03 -8.92
CA ARG A 129 -15.41 34.14 -9.64
C ARG A 129 -14.64 35.46 -9.70
N LYS A 130 -13.32 35.42 -9.53
CA LYS A 130 -12.43 36.56 -9.80
C LYS A 130 -11.87 36.46 -11.22
N ASP A 131 -11.87 37.58 -11.92
CA ASP A 131 -11.33 37.73 -13.29
C ASP A 131 -10.17 38.73 -13.34
N HIS A 132 -9.64 39.12 -12.16
CA HIS A 132 -8.62 40.15 -11.98
C HIS A 132 -8.98 41.50 -12.65
N ASN A 133 -10.28 41.76 -12.78
CA ASN A 133 -10.84 42.98 -13.35
C ASN A 133 -11.67 43.68 -12.28
N ALA A 134 -11.20 44.84 -11.82
CA ALA A 134 -11.80 45.58 -10.72
C ALA A 134 -13.32 45.82 -10.85
N VAL A 135 -13.85 45.99 -12.06
CA VAL A 135 -15.31 46.17 -12.27
C VAL A 135 -16.05 44.83 -12.15
N ALA A 136 -15.50 43.77 -12.76
CA ALA A 136 -16.08 42.44 -12.72
C ALA A 136 -16.05 41.87 -11.30
N ASP A 137 -14.91 41.98 -10.61
CA ASP A 137 -14.71 41.48 -9.24
C ASP A 137 -15.59 42.23 -8.24
N THR A 138 -15.79 43.55 -8.45
CA THR A 138 -16.76 44.34 -7.68
C THR A 138 -18.18 43.82 -7.85
N PHE A 139 -18.58 43.49 -9.08
CA PHE A 139 -19.89 42.89 -9.34
C PHE A 139 -20.00 41.50 -8.71
N SER A 140 -18.95 40.68 -8.82
CA SER A 140 -18.87 39.36 -8.17
C SER A 140 -19.02 39.48 -6.65
N ALA A 141 -18.33 40.41 -5.99
CA ALA A 141 -18.44 40.63 -4.54
C ALA A 141 -19.85 41.03 -4.10
N ILE A 142 -20.53 41.90 -4.85
CA ILE A 142 -21.93 42.25 -4.58
C ILE A 142 -22.84 41.02 -4.81
N TRP A 143 -22.60 40.28 -5.89
CA TRP A 143 -23.39 39.12 -6.27
C TRP A 143 -23.30 37.99 -5.24
N THR A 144 -22.08 37.57 -4.85
CA THR A 144 -21.86 36.51 -3.87
C THR A 144 -22.44 36.86 -2.51
N ARG A 145 -22.40 38.14 -2.10
CA ARG A 145 -23.01 38.60 -0.86
C ARG A 145 -24.54 38.46 -0.85
N LEU A 146 -25.17 38.60 -2.01
CA LEU A 146 -26.62 38.45 -2.17
C LEU A 146 -27.04 36.98 -2.34
N THR A 147 -26.29 36.21 -3.13
CA THR A 147 -26.65 34.82 -3.45
C THR A 147 -26.14 33.79 -2.46
N LYS A 148 -25.11 34.13 -1.67
CA LYS A 148 -24.46 33.25 -0.69
C LYS A 148 -24.12 31.86 -1.24
N PRO A 149 -23.25 31.77 -2.25
CA PRO A 149 -22.94 30.48 -2.87
C PRO A 149 -22.28 29.53 -1.86
N HIS A 150 -22.71 28.27 -1.91
CA HIS A 150 -22.07 27.16 -1.20
C HIS A 150 -21.21 26.44 -2.24
N ILE A 151 -19.91 26.34 -1.97
CA ILE A 151 -18.94 25.65 -2.82
C ILE A 151 -18.45 24.41 -2.08
N HIS A 152 -17.92 23.47 -2.84
CA HIS A 152 -17.36 22.23 -2.34
C HIS A 152 -15.86 22.25 -2.63
N LEU A 153 -15.06 21.62 -1.78
CA LEU A 153 -13.66 21.36 -2.11
C LEU A 153 -13.58 20.52 -3.38
N SER A 154 -12.57 20.76 -4.19
CA SER A 154 -12.41 20.13 -5.50
C SER A 154 -11.38 18.98 -5.51
N GLY A 155 -10.45 18.99 -4.56
CA GLY A 155 -9.26 18.17 -4.49
C GLY A 155 -9.26 17.16 -3.34
N VAL A 156 -10.43 16.72 -2.87
CA VAL A 156 -10.53 15.62 -1.90
C VAL A 156 -10.14 14.32 -2.59
N THR A 157 -9.09 13.68 -2.08
CA THR A 157 -8.59 12.39 -2.54
C THR A 157 -8.84 11.31 -1.49
N LEU A 158 -9.09 10.09 -1.95
CA LEU A 158 -9.44 8.93 -1.12
C LEU A 158 -8.71 7.70 -1.66
N ASP A 159 -7.94 7.02 -0.81
CA ASP A 159 -7.51 5.66 -1.10
C ASP A 159 -8.68 4.70 -0.87
N LYS A 160 -9.39 4.41 -1.96
CA LYS A 160 -10.58 3.55 -1.94
C LYS A 160 -10.25 2.14 -1.43
N GLN A 161 -9.09 1.59 -1.79
CA GLN A 161 -8.77 0.22 -1.42
C GLN A 161 -8.46 0.12 0.07
N ALA A 162 -7.58 0.99 0.56
CA ALA A 162 -7.18 0.98 1.97
C ALA A 162 -8.37 1.24 2.93
N ILE A 163 -9.29 2.15 2.57
CA ILE A 163 -10.50 2.39 3.37
C ILE A 163 -11.42 1.17 3.41
N LEU A 164 -11.56 0.47 2.29
CA LEU A 164 -12.38 -0.75 2.24
C LEU A 164 -11.77 -1.86 3.09
N GLU A 165 -10.45 -2.00 3.10
CA GLU A 165 -9.75 -2.97 3.96
C GLU A 165 -9.98 -2.68 5.45
N GLU A 166 -9.89 -1.42 5.88
CA GLU A 166 -10.20 -1.00 7.26
C GLU A 166 -11.65 -1.32 7.66
N ILE A 167 -12.61 -1.06 6.77
CA ILE A 167 -14.02 -1.38 6.99
C ILE A 167 -14.21 -2.89 7.12
N GLN A 168 -13.63 -3.67 6.21
CA GLN A 168 -13.74 -5.13 6.22
C GLN A 168 -13.13 -5.72 7.49
N LEU A 169 -12.06 -5.13 8.03
CA LEU A 169 -11.44 -5.57 9.28
C LEU A 169 -12.40 -5.43 10.47
N VAL A 170 -13.15 -4.32 10.56
CA VAL A 170 -14.17 -4.13 11.61
C VAL A 170 -15.39 -5.05 11.39
N LEU A 171 -15.82 -5.22 10.13
CA LEU A 171 -17.00 -6.02 9.80
C LEU A 171 -16.75 -7.53 9.78
N LYS A 172 -15.48 -7.98 9.81
CA LYS A 172 -15.10 -9.40 9.73
C LYS A 172 -15.84 -10.30 10.73
N GLY A 173 -16.13 -9.81 11.94
CA GLY A 173 -16.88 -10.56 12.96
C GLY A 173 -18.39 -10.67 12.72
N TYR A 174 -18.94 -9.91 11.76
CA TYR A 174 -20.36 -9.87 11.42
C TYR A 174 -20.67 -10.48 10.05
N ILE A 175 -19.64 -10.73 9.24
CA ILE A 175 -19.75 -11.42 7.96
C ILE A 175 -19.81 -12.93 8.25
N SER A 176 -20.79 -13.60 7.66
CA SER A 176 -20.87 -15.06 7.64
C SER A 176 -21.05 -15.52 6.20
N GLU A 177 -20.20 -16.41 5.73
CA GLU A 177 -20.43 -17.03 4.42
C GLU A 177 -21.63 -17.99 4.51
N PRO A 178 -22.45 -18.10 3.45
CA PRO A 178 -23.47 -19.12 3.38
C PRO A 178 -22.81 -20.50 3.43
N ARG A 179 -23.51 -21.45 4.03
CA ARG A 179 -23.08 -22.86 4.05
C ARG A 179 -24.04 -23.66 3.20
N ASP A 180 -23.51 -24.34 2.20
CA ASP A 180 -24.26 -25.28 1.37
C ASP A 180 -24.63 -26.53 2.17
N ALA A 181 -25.74 -27.16 1.78
CA ALA A 181 -26.06 -28.50 2.27
C ALA A 181 -24.99 -29.49 1.78
N SER A 182 -24.44 -30.30 2.69
CA SER A 182 -23.39 -31.28 2.38
C SER A 182 -23.79 -32.68 2.80
N VAL A 183 -22.98 -33.67 2.40
CA VAL A 183 -23.06 -35.05 2.90
C VAL A 183 -21.76 -35.38 3.60
N ASP A 184 -21.80 -35.51 4.92
CA ASP A 184 -20.65 -35.83 5.73
C ASP A 184 -20.55 -37.35 5.88
N ILE A 185 -19.40 -37.92 5.49
CA ILE A 185 -19.16 -39.37 5.53
C ILE A 185 -18.61 -39.76 6.90
N LEU A 186 -19.37 -40.58 7.64
CA LEU A 186 -19.01 -41.07 8.97
C LEU A 186 -18.17 -42.35 8.91
N SER A 187 -18.40 -43.19 7.90
CA SER A 187 -17.67 -44.43 7.64
C SER A 187 -17.83 -44.83 6.18
N ILE A 188 -16.80 -45.42 5.57
CA ILE A 188 -16.83 -45.85 4.16
C ILE A 188 -17.22 -47.33 4.04
N ASP A 189 -16.88 -48.16 5.05
CA ASP A 189 -17.20 -49.60 5.08
C ASP A 189 -17.63 -50.05 6.49
N PRO A 190 -18.95 -50.21 6.75
CA PRO A 190 -20.06 -49.94 5.84
C PRO A 190 -20.29 -48.43 5.63
N LEU A 191 -20.73 -48.03 4.44
CA LEU A 191 -20.99 -46.61 4.12
C LEU A 191 -22.08 -46.03 5.04
N GLN A 192 -21.68 -45.06 5.87
CA GLN A 192 -22.54 -44.29 6.77
C GLN A 192 -22.30 -42.81 6.54
N TYR A 193 -23.37 -42.02 6.47
CA TYR A 193 -23.31 -40.59 6.19
C TYR A 193 -24.44 -39.83 6.90
N GLU A 194 -24.25 -38.53 7.05
CA GLU A 194 -25.24 -37.58 7.55
C GLU A 194 -25.36 -36.41 6.57
N VAL A 195 -26.59 -35.93 6.32
CA VAL A 195 -26.80 -34.72 5.52
C VAL A 195 -26.76 -33.52 6.44
N THR A 196 -25.88 -32.57 6.17
CA THR A 196 -25.85 -31.32 6.92
C THR A 196 -26.70 -30.26 6.25
N SER A 197 -27.39 -29.47 7.08
CA SER A 197 -28.30 -28.45 6.61
C SER A 197 -27.60 -27.21 6.08
N SER A 198 -28.21 -26.60 5.07
CA SER A 198 -27.75 -25.33 4.50
C SER A 198 -28.05 -24.16 5.45
N SER A 199 -27.27 -23.08 5.35
CA SER A 199 -27.51 -21.86 6.13
C SER A 199 -27.21 -20.60 5.32
N VAL A 200 -28.00 -19.55 5.55
CA VAL A 200 -27.81 -18.25 4.91
C VAL A 200 -26.61 -17.52 5.50
N GLY A 201 -25.84 -16.87 4.63
CA GLY A 201 -24.76 -15.98 5.00
C GLY A 201 -25.22 -14.52 5.11
N VAL A 202 -24.36 -13.68 5.65
CA VAL A 202 -24.54 -12.23 5.77
C VAL A 202 -23.33 -11.53 5.15
N SER A 203 -23.58 -10.53 4.29
CA SER A 203 -22.56 -9.69 3.67
C SER A 203 -22.98 -8.22 3.65
N PHE A 204 -22.10 -7.33 3.19
CA PHE A 204 -22.28 -5.88 3.23
C PHE A 204 -22.00 -5.22 1.87
N ASP A 205 -22.77 -4.18 1.54
CA ASP A 205 -22.62 -3.37 0.33
C ASP A 205 -21.70 -2.17 0.60
N TYR A 206 -20.60 -2.12 -0.15
CA TYR A 206 -19.56 -1.10 -0.03
C TYR A 206 -19.60 -0.04 -1.14
N ASP A 207 -20.44 -0.20 -2.17
CA ASP A 207 -20.31 0.53 -3.44
C ASP A 207 -20.42 2.05 -3.26
N ARG A 208 -21.21 2.49 -2.28
CA ARG A 208 -21.51 3.90 -2.03
C ARG A 208 -20.61 4.56 -0.99
N VAL A 209 -19.87 3.77 -0.20
CA VAL A 209 -19.13 4.27 0.96
C VAL A 209 -18.11 5.33 0.56
N ALA A 210 -17.27 5.02 -0.44
CA ALA A 210 -16.23 5.94 -0.91
C ALA A 210 -16.79 7.29 -1.39
N GLY A 211 -17.89 7.26 -2.14
CA GLY A 211 -18.53 8.47 -2.66
C GLY A 211 -19.09 9.35 -1.54
N LEU A 212 -19.67 8.75 -0.50
CA LEU A 212 -20.20 9.48 0.67
C LEU A 212 -19.07 10.14 1.48
N ILE A 213 -17.94 9.45 1.68
CA ILE A 213 -16.76 10.02 2.37
C ILE A 213 -16.28 11.27 1.64
N VAL A 214 -16.03 11.15 0.33
CA VAL A 214 -15.53 12.26 -0.50
C VAL A 214 -16.51 13.42 -0.48
N GLN A 215 -17.82 13.14 -0.58
CA GLN A 215 -18.85 14.17 -0.54
C GLN A 215 -18.83 14.94 0.79
N SER A 216 -18.88 14.25 1.93
CA SER A 216 -18.87 14.90 3.25
C SER A 216 -17.58 15.70 3.50
N TRP A 217 -16.41 15.16 3.11
CA TRP A 217 -15.15 15.89 3.24
C TRP A 217 -15.09 17.12 2.33
N SER A 218 -15.71 17.05 1.15
CA SER A 218 -15.81 18.20 0.24
C SER A 218 -16.68 19.32 0.81
N ASP A 219 -17.57 18.99 1.75
CA ASP A 219 -18.41 19.92 2.50
C ASP A 219 -17.82 20.33 3.86
N LEU A 220 -16.61 19.87 4.19
CA LEU A 220 -15.98 20.04 5.52
C LEU A 220 -16.82 19.45 6.67
N GLU A 221 -17.53 18.37 6.40
CA GLU A 221 -18.41 17.66 7.34
C GLU A 221 -17.85 16.30 7.73
N THR A 222 -18.11 15.92 8.98
CA THR A 222 -17.80 14.58 9.51
C THR A 222 -18.69 13.56 8.81
N PRO A 223 -18.14 12.55 8.10
CA PRO A 223 -18.99 11.66 7.32
C PRO A 223 -19.79 10.72 8.20
N GLU A 224 -21.09 10.62 7.93
CA GLU A 224 -22.01 9.66 8.54
C GLU A 224 -22.49 8.65 7.49
N ILE A 225 -22.07 7.39 7.62
CA ILE A 225 -22.26 6.36 6.60
C ILE A 225 -23.11 5.23 7.15
N THR A 226 -24.12 4.82 6.38
CA THR A 226 -24.88 3.59 6.66
C THR A 226 -24.48 2.52 5.64
N ILE A 227 -23.85 1.45 6.13
CA ILE A 227 -23.46 0.29 5.33
C ILE A 227 -24.62 -0.70 5.37
N ALA A 228 -25.16 -1.02 4.19
CA ALA A 228 -26.28 -1.95 4.09
C ALA A 228 -25.78 -3.39 4.17
N SER A 229 -26.37 -4.20 5.05
CA SER A 229 -26.18 -5.65 5.03
C SER A 229 -27.19 -6.32 4.11
N PHE A 230 -26.84 -7.46 3.55
CA PHE A 230 -27.75 -8.33 2.81
C PHE A 230 -27.47 -9.80 3.11
N GLU A 231 -28.51 -10.63 3.02
CA GLU A 231 -28.38 -12.08 3.16
C GLU A 231 -27.88 -12.69 1.85
N LYS A 232 -26.92 -13.61 1.96
CA LYS A 232 -26.41 -14.42 0.86
C LYS A 232 -26.98 -15.82 1.00
N SER A 233 -27.72 -16.29 -0.01
CA SER A 233 -28.30 -17.63 0.00
C SER A 233 -27.23 -18.69 -0.29
N PRO A 234 -27.35 -19.91 0.26
CA PRO A 234 -26.53 -21.05 -0.16
C PRO A 234 -26.86 -21.44 -1.61
N ASP A 235 -25.87 -22.00 -2.29
CA ASP A 235 -25.97 -22.49 -3.66
C ASP A 235 -26.60 -23.89 -3.73
N VAL A 236 -26.48 -24.68 -2.66
CA VAL A 236 -27.07 -26.02 -2.52
C VAL A 236 -27.94 -26.10 -1.27
N VAL A 237 -29.19 -26.54 -1.41
CA VAL A 237 -30.11 -26.81 -0.29
C VAL A 237 -30.45 -28.30 -0.19
N GLU A 238 -31.08 -28.71 0.90
CA GLU A 238 -31.38 -30.11 1.21
C GLU A 238 -32.24 -30.79 0.12
N SER A 239 -33.16 -30.04 -0.50
CA SER A 239 -33.99 -30.55 -1.60
C SER A 239 -33.19 -30.89 -2.86
N ASP A 240 -31.98 -30.34 -2.99
CA ASP A 240 -31.07 -30.62 -4.09
C ASP A 240 -30.21 -31.88 -3.83
N VAL A 241 -29.99 -32.21 -2.54
CA VAL A 241 -29.20 -33.36 -2.10
C VAL A 241 -29.97 -34.66 -2.19
N GLU A 242 -31.24 -34.66 -1.75
CA GLU A 242 -32.09 -35.86 -1.66
C GLU A 242 -32.14 -36.70 -2.96
N PRO A 243 -32.27 -36.11 -4.17
CA PRO A 243 -32.31 -36.87 -5.42
C PRO A 243 -31.00 -37.59 -5.79
N ILE A 244 -29.85 -37.13 -5.27
CA ILE A 244 -28.54 -37.65 -5.65
C ILE A 244 -27.93 -38.61 -4.63
N LEU A 245 -28.47 -38.71 -3.41
CA LEU A 245 -27.97 -39.60 -2.36
C LEU A 245 -27.83 -41.07 -2.80
N GLY A 246 -28.71 -41.54 -3.69
CA GLY A 246 -28.63 -42.90 -4.24
C GLY A 246 -27.36 -43.17 -5.05
N ARG A 247 -26.66 -42.13 -5.52
CA ARG A 247 -25.41 -42.21 -6.29
C ARG A 247 -24.16 -42.17 -5.40
N LEU A 248 -24.30 -41.82 -4.12
CA LEU A 248 -23.16 -41.68 -3.21
C LEU A 248 -22.25 -42.93 -3.14
N PRO A 249 -22.77 -44.18 -3.12
CA PRO A 249 -21.90 -45.36 -3.12
C PRO A 249 -20.96 -45.43 -4.32
N LYS A 250 -21.37 -44.89 -5.48
CA LYS A 250 -20.57 -44.89 -6.72
C LYS A 250 -19.29 -44.09 -6.63
N VAL A 251 -19.23 -43.11 -5.73
CA VAL A 251 -17.99 -42.36 -5.46
C VAL A 251 -16.88 -43.32 -5.00
N PHE A 252 -17.20 -44.26 -4.12
CA PHE A 252 -16.23 -45.12 -3.43
C PHE A 252 -16.04 -46.51 -4.06
N GLU A 253 -17.03 -47.03 -4.80
CA GLU A 253 -17.01 -48.38 -5.40
C GLU A 253 -15.79 -48.66 -6.30
N HIS A 254 -15.24 -47.63 -6.95
CA HIS A 254 -14.11 -47.75 -7.87
C HIS A 254 -12.74 -47.60 -7.20
N GLY A 255 -12.70 -47.47 -5.87
CA GLY A 255 -11.47 -47.30 -5.12
C GLY A 255 -10.86 -45.90 -5.27
N ARG A 256 -9.61 -45.79 -4.80
CA ARG A 256 -8.80 -44.57 -4.84
C ARG A 256 -8.65 -44.01 -6.26
N LEU A 257 -8.32 -42.73 -6.36
CA LEU A 257 -8.08 -42.07 -7.64
C LEU A 257 -6.57 -41.91 -7.87
N ASP A 258 -6.04 -42.54 -8.92
CA ASP A 258 -4.62 -42.42 -9.27
C ASP A 258 -4.38 -41.20 -10.19
N ILE A 259 -3.42 -40.34 -9.83
CA ILE A 259 -2.97 -39.18 -10.61
C ILE A 259 -1.58 -39.49 -11.16
N LYS A 260 -1.46 -39.58 -12.49
CA LYS A 260 -0.19 -39.91 -13.15
C LYS A 260 0.47 -38.68 -13.74
N TYR A 261 1.79 -38.64 -13.68
CA TYR A 261 2.60 -37.61 -14.32
C TYR A 261 3.85 -38.23 -14.92
N THR A 262 4.20 -37.78 -16.12
CA THR A 262 5.50 -38.10 -16.73
C THR A 262 6.21 -36.79 -16.96
N ASP A 263 7.34 -36.60 -16.30
CA ASP A 263 8.17 -35.41 -16.47
C ASP A 263 8.61 -35.32 -17.95
N PRO A 264 8.28 -34.22 -18.65
CA PRO A 264 8.56 -34.09 -20.06
C PRO A 264 10.06 -34.07 -20.37
N HIS A 265 10.92 -33.69 -19.42
CA HIS A 265 12.37 -33.58 -19.58
C HIS A 265 13.10 -34.83 -19.12
N THR A 266 12.88 -35.28 -17.90
CA THR A 266 13.60 -36.43 -17.32
C THR A 266 13.02 -37.77 -17.76
N LYS A 267 11.78 -37.77 -18.27
CA LYS A 267 10.97 -38.97 -18.55
C LYS A 267 10.69 -39.81 -17.31
N GLN A 268 10.91 -39.27 -16.12
CA GLN A 268 10.56 -39.92 -14.87
C GLN A 268 9.05 -39.91 -14.69
N GLU A 269 8.50 -41.06 -14.28
CA GLU A 269 7.08 -41.21 -13.99
C GLU A 269 6.84 -41.07 -12.49
N TYR A 270 5.80 -40.32 -12.16
CA TYR A 270 5.31 -40.11 -10.80
C TYR A 270 3.85 -40.53 -10.75
N THR A 271 3.43 -41.07 -9.61
CA THR A 271 2.04 -41.42 -9.36
C THR A 271 1.68 -41.05 -7.94
N TRP A 272 0.68 -40.19 -7.81
CA TRP A 272 0.03 -39.87 -6.54
C TRP A 272 -1.35 -40.49 -6.53
N TYR A 273 -1.97 -40.56 -5.35
CA TYR A 273 -3.30 -41.09 -5.21
C TYR A 273 -4.10 -40.24 -4.23
N VAL A 274 -5.37 -40.03 -4.54
CA VAL A 274 -6.37 -39.53 -3.59
C VAL A 274 -7.03 -40.76 -2.96
N SER A 275 -6.78 -40.95 -1.67
CA SER A 275 -7.32 -42.02 -0.85
C SER A 275 -8.84 -41.95 -0.71
N LEU A 276 -9.46 -43.03 -0.23
CA LEU A 276 -10.90 -43.04 -0.02
C LEU A 276 -11.31 -42.09 1.12
N GLU A 277 -10.45 -41.98 2.13
CA GLU A 277 -10.60 -41.06 3.26
C GLU A 277 -10.55 -39.61 2.78
N GLU A 278 -9.55 -39.23 1.98
CA GLU A 278 -9.48 -37.88 1.39
C GLU A 278 -10.68 -37.59 0.47
N MET A 279 -11.09 -38.56 -0.35
CA MET A 279 -12.30 -38.41 -1.18
C MET A 279 -13.57 -38.20 -0.34
N ALA A 280 -13.63 -38.80 0.85
CA ALA A 280 -14.76 -38.67 1.76
C ALA A 280 -14.77 -37.33 2.49
N GLU A 281 -13.60 -36.85 2.91
CA GLU A 281 -13.41 -35.54 3.54
C GLU A 281 -13.62 -34.39 2.57
N TRP A 282 -13.20 -34.55 1.31
CA TRP A 282 -13.28 -33.49 0.29
C TRP A 282 -14.59 -33.55 -0.49
N LEU A 283 -15.52 -34.45 -0.16
CA LEU A 283 -16.74 -34.63 -0.93
C LEU A 283 -17.61 -33.35 -0.91
N GLU A 284 -18.02 -32.89 -2.08
CA GLU A 284 -18.85 -31.69 -2.22
C GLU A 284 -19.98 -31.93 -3.23
N ILE A 285 -21.09 -31.22 -3.06
CA ILE A 285 -22.21 -31.24 -4.01
C ILE A 285 -22.05 -30.07 -4.97
N GLN A 286 -22.03 -30.38 -6.26
CA GLN A 286 -21.77 -29.39 -7.30
C GLN A 286 -22.92 -29.35 -8.29
N LYS A 287 -23.20 -28.16 -8.81
CA LYS A 287 -24.21 -27.95 -9.83
C LYS A 287 -23.62 -28.17 -11.22
N GLN A 288 -24.17 -29.13 -11.96
CA GLN A 288 -23.78 -29.45 -13.33
C GLN A 288 -24.81 -28.90 -14.32
N GLU A 289 -24.35 -28.12 -15.31
CA GLU A 289 -25.23 -27.62 -16.38
C GLU A 289 -25.95 -28.79 -17.09
N GLY A 290 -27.28 -28.74 -17.13
CA GLY A 290 -28.12 -29.72 -17.82
C GLY A 290 -28.37 -31.05 -17.07
N SER A 291 -27.61 -31.35 -16.01
CA SER A 291 -27.68 -32.62 -15.27
C SER A 291 -28.12 -32.49 -13.80
N GLY A 292 -28.37 -31.27 -13.32
CA GLY A 292 -28.77 -31.03 -11.92
C GLY A 292 -27.57 -30.98 -10.99
N PHE A 293 -27.63 -31.65 -9.85
CA PHE A 293 -26.53 -31.72 -8.89
C PHE A 293 -25.78 -33.06 -9.00
N VAL A 294 -24.50 -33.07 -8.63
CA VAL A 294 -23.59 -34.22 -8.67
C VAL A 294 -22.64 -34.17 -7.49
N PHE A 295 -21.99 -35.30 -7.17
CA PHE A 295 -20.88 -35.30 -6.23
C PHE A 295 -19.57 -35.00 -6.97
N GLY A 296 -18.83 -34.03 -6.45
CA GLY A 296 -17.47 -33.69 -6.85
C GLY A 296 -16.56 -33.64 -5.63
N LEU A 297 -15.36 -33.10 -5.83
CA LEU A 297 -14.41 -32.82 -4.76
C LEU A 297 -14.31 -31.31 -4.56
N ASN A 298 -14.20 -30.89 -3.29
CA ASN A 298 -14.05 -29.51 -2.89
C ASN A 298 -12.79 -28.92 -3.52
N VAL A 299 -12.96 -27.74 -4.12
CA VAL A 299 -11.88 -27.03 -4.81
C VAL A 299 -10.73 -26.77 -3.85
N ALA A 300 -11.00 -26.20 -2.66
CA ALA A 300 -9.97 -25.75 -1.74
C ALA A 300 -9.09 -26.93 -1.29
N SER A 301 -9.69 -27.98 -0.73
CA SER A 301 -8.94 -29.16 -0.25
C SER A 301 -8.16 -29.86 -1.37
N THR A 302 -8.77 -30.02 -2.54
CA THR A 302 -8.08 -30.66 -3.68
C THR A 302 -6.91 -29.80 -4.17
N THR A 303 -7.08 -28.48 -4.23
CA THR A 303 -5.99 -27.58 -4.65
C THR A 303 -4.89 -27.48 -3.60
N GLU A 304 -5.22 -27.55 -2.31
CA GLU A 304 -4.25 -27.62 -1.22
C GLU A 304 -3.40 -28.89 -1.34
N PHE A 305 -4.00 -30.05 -1.61
CA PHE A 305 -3.26 -31.28 -1.93
C PHE A 305 -2.34 -31.12 -3.15
N LEU A 306 -2.85 -30.53 -4.25
CA LEU A 306 -2.04 -30.28 -5.44
C LEU A 306 -0.85 -29.35 -5.16
N GLN A 307 -1.04 -28.34 -4.31
CA GLN A 307 -0.01 -27.36 -3.97
C GLN A 307 0.98 -27.87 -2.91
N GLY A 308 0.51 -28.58 -1.88
CA GLY A 308 1.33 -29.08 -0.79
C GLY A 308 2.10 -30.36 -1.16
N ASP A 309 1.42 -31.35 -1.72
CA ASP A 309 2.00 -32.70 -1.87
C ASP A 309 2.59 -32.96 -3.26
N ILE A 310 2.13 -32.22 -4.28
CA ILE A 310 2.55 -32.43 -5.68
C ILE A 310 3.43 -31.29 -6.18
N ALA A 311 3.06 -30.03 -5.93
CA ALA A 311 3.73 -28.89 -6.55
C ALA A 311 5.21 -28.79 -6.16
N ASP A 312 5.60 -29.09 -4.93
CA ASP A 312 7.02 -29.06 -4.50
C ASP A 312 7.92 -30.04 -5.28
N LEU A 313 7.36 -31.14 -5.77
CA LEU A 313 8.09 -32.16 -6.54
C LEU A 313 8.10 -31.87 -8.05
N VAL A 314 7.14 -31.09 -8.54
CA VAL A 314 6.90 -30.87 -9.97
C VAL A 314 7.29 -29.46 -10.41
N ASN A 315 7.11 -28.47 -9.54
CA ASN A 315 7.41 -27.08 -9.84
C ASN A 315 8.92 -26.88 -9.89
N ILE A 316 9.36 -26.34 -11.02
CA ILE A 316 10.73 -25.96 -11.29
C ILE A 316 10.66 -24.52 -11.78
N GLU A 317 11.24 -23.59 -11.02
CA GLU A 317 11.28 -22.19 -11.42
C GLU A 317 11.99 -22.02 -12.78
N PRO A 318 11.49 -21.12 -13.64
CA PRO A 318 12.23 -20.73 -14.83
C PRO A 318 13.58 -20.15 -14.43
N GLN A 319 14.59 -20.49 -15.21
CA GLN A 319 15.92 -19.95 -15.02
C GLN A 319 16.14 -18.91 -16.11
N ASP A 320 16.26 -17.64 -15.70
CA ASP A 320 16.65 -16.57 -16.61
C ASP A 320 18.12 -16.68 -17.00
N ALA A 321 18.44 -16.21 -18.21
CA ALA A 321 19.84 -16.02 -18.56
C ALA A 321 20.43 -14.87 -17.72
N LYS A 322 21.54 -15.13 -17.01
CA LYS A 322 22.30 -14.08 -16.31
C LYS A 322 23.56 -13.74 -17.07
N PHE A 323 23.93 -12.46 -16.98
CA PHE A 323 25.02 -11.90 -17.75
C PHE A 323 26.03 -11.21 -16.85
N GLN A 324 27.30 -11.30 -17.23
CA GLN A 324 28.37 -10.57 -16.59
C GLN A 324 29.09 -9.72 -17.64
N VAL A 325 29.50 -8.51 -17.26
CA VAL A 325 30.36 -7.68 -18.12
C VAL A 325 31.79 -8.23 -18.03
N GLY A 326 32.27 -8.84 -19.11
CA GLY A 326 33.64 -9.34 -19.23
C GLY A 326 34.68 -8.22 -19.30
N SER A 327 35.96 -8.60 -19.20
CA SER A 327 37.12 -7.71 -19.04
C SER A 327 37.35 -6.63 -20.12
N TYR A 328 36.57 -6.65 -21.20
CA TYR A 328 36.62 -5.70 -22.32
C TYR A 328 35.31 -4.93 -22.51
N GLY A 329 34.42 -4.92 -21.50
CA GLY A 329 33.11 -4.27 -21.61
C GLY A 329 32.10 -5.03 -22.47
N ARG A 330 32.38 -6.29 -22.84
CA ARG A 330 31.43 -7.14 -23.56
C ARG A 330 30.66 -7.98 -22.55
N VAL A 331 29.34 -7.93 -22.64
CA VAL A 331 28.43 -8.79 -21.88
C VAL A 331 28.64 -10.24 -22.33
N THR A 332 29.05 -11.11 -21.42
CA THR A 332 29.17 -12.54 -21.63
C THR A 332 28.10 -13.26 -20.82
N GLU A 333 27.45 -14.24 -21.44
CA GLU A 333 26.53 -15.16 -20.76
C GLU A 333 27.30 -15.90 -19.67
N PHE A 334 26.85 -15.72 -18.42
CA PHE A 334 27.39 -16.44 -17.26
C PHE A 334 26.50 -17.63 -16.91
N GLN A 335 25.20 -17.53 -17.20
CA GLN A 335 24.21 -18.56 -16.93
C GLN A 335 23.17 -18.58 -18.05
N GLY A 336 22.91 -19.75 -18.65
CA GLY A 336 21.90 -19.88 -19.69
C GLY A 336 20.48 -20.06 -19.16
N SER A 337 19.51 -19.72 -20.02
CA SER A 337 18.08 -19.76 -19.70
C SER A 337 17.49 -21.16 -19.83
N ARG A 338 16.54 -21.52 -18.97
CA ARG A 338 15.76 -22.77 -19.06
C ARG A 338 14.30 -22.48 -18.71
N PRO A 339 13.31 -22.99 -19.48
CA PRO A 339 11.91 -22.94 -19.09
C PRO A 339 11.68 -23.61 -17.73
N GLY A 340 10.83 -22.97 -16.93
CA GLY A 340 10.26 -23.54 -15.74
C GLY A 340 9.09 -24.47 -16.07
N VAL A 341 8.69 -25.24 -15.08
CA VAL A 341 7.52 -26.10 -15.11
C VAL A 341 6.70 -25.78 -13.87
N THR A 342 5.40 -25.56 -14.02
CA THR A 342 4.50 -25.40 -12.87
C THR A 342 3.28 -26.29 -13.05
N VAL A 343 2.74 -26.81 -11.95
CA VAL A 343 1.49 -27.56 -11.94
C VAL A 343 0.35 -26.66 -12.42
N ASP A 344 -0.42 -27.14 -13.38
CA ASP A 344 -1.67 -26.51 -13.78
C ASP A 344 -2.75 -26.90 -12.77
N VAL A 345 -2.76 -26.22 -11.63
CA VAL A 345 -3.64 -26.55 -10.49
C VAL A 345 -5.10 -26.55 -10.91
N GLU A 346 -5.54 -25.53 -11.66
CA GLU A 346 -6.93 -25.39 -12.09
C GLU A 346 -7.37 -26.52 -13.03
N ASN A 347 -6.60 -26.80 -14.09
CA ASN A 347 -7.00 -27.85 -15.04
C ASN A 347 -6.78 -29.26 -14.47
N THR A 348 -5.79 -29.45 -13.59
CA THR A 348 -5.61 -30.71 -12.88
C THR A 348 -6.78 -30.96 -11.93
N TYR A 349 -7.18 -29.95 -11.15
CA TYR A 349 -8.39 -30.02 -10.32
C TYR A 349 -9.60 -30.41 -11.16
N LYS A 350 -9.84 -29.74 -12.30
CA LYS A 350 -10.96 -30.11 -13.20
C LYS A 350 -10.86 -31.56 -13.65
N ALA A 351 -9.69 -32.07 -14.01
CA ALA A 351 -9.52 -33.46 -14.43
C ALA A 351 -9.77 -34.46 -13.29
N ILE A 352 -9.36 -34.15 -12.07
CA ILE A 352 -9.64 -34.94 -10.86
C ILE A 352 -11.14 -34.93 -10.57
N ASN A 353 -11.74 -33.73 -10.50
CA ASN A 353 -13.14 -33.53 -10.19
C ASN A 353 -14.05 -34.21 -11.22
N ASP A 354 -13.77 -34.03 -12.51
CA ASP A 354 -14.45 -34.74 -13.60
C ASP A 354 -14.43 -36.25 -13.40
N ALA A 355 -13.30 -36.81 -12.95
CA ALA A 355 -13.18 -38.26 -12.74
C ALA A 355 -14.06 -38.77 -11.59
N ILE A 356 -14.45 -37.91 -10.63
CA ILE A 356 -15.41 -38.23 -9.57
C ILE A 356 -16.84 -37.97 -10.05
N VAL A 357 -17.08 -36.84 -10.72
CA VAL A 357 -18.38 -36.48 -11.32
C VAL A 357 -18.86 -37.57 -12.28
N GLU A 358 -18.00 -38.09 -13.15
CA GLU A 358 -18.31 -39.17 -14.09
C GLU A 358 -18.66 -40.51 -13.42
N ARG A 359 -18.18 -40.76 -12.19
CA ARG A 359 -18.63 -41.94 -11.40
C ARG A 359 -20.08 -41.81 -10.98
N THR A 360 -20.59 -40.58 -10.83
CA THR A 360 -21.92 -40.32 -10.28
C THR A 360 -22.96 -39.91 -11.32
N LEU A 361 -22.55 -39.43 -12.49
CA LEU A 361 -23.46 -39.06 -13.58
C LEU A 361 -24.16 -40.25 -14.25
N HIS A 362 -23.50 -41.41 -14.28
CA HIS A 362 -23.97 -42.60 -14.99
C HIS A 362 -24.21 -43.76 -14.03
N ASP A 363 -25.32 -44.49 -14.19
CA ASP A 363 -25.68 -45.64 -13.33
C ASP A 363 -24.59 -46.74 -13.31
N GLU A 364 -23.79 -46.83 -14.39
CA GLU A 364 -22.71 -47.80 -14.55
C GLU A 364 -21.40 -47.42 -13.81
N GLY A 365 -21.23 -46.16 -13.41
CA GLY A 365 -20.00 -45.67 -12.76
C GLY A 365 -18.77 -45.71 -13.68
N ILE A 366 -18.48 -44.60 -14.37
CA ILE A 366 -17.36 -44.55 -15.32
C ILE A 366 -16.08 -44.14 -14.59
N THR A 367 -14.99 -44.89 -14.77
CA THR A 367 -13.66 -44.50 -14.30
C THR A 367 -12.89 -43.78 -15.41
N LYS A 368 -12.41 -42.57 -15.09
CA LYS A 368 -11.56 -41.77 -15.96
C LYS A 368 -10.13 -41.76 -15.42
N ALA A 369 -9.15 -41.98 -16.29
CA ALA A 369 -7.76 -41.82 -15.90
C ALA A 369 -7.43 -40.34 -15.73
N VAL A 370 -6.73 -39.99 -14.65
CA VAL A 370 -6.32 -38.61 -14.36
C VAL A 370 -4.83 -38.46 -14.64
N THR A 371 -4.48 -37.40 -15.37
CA THR A 371 -3.10 -37.01 -15.63
C THR A 371 -2.88 -35.62 -15.07
N LEU A 372 -1.79 -35.44 -14.32
CA LEU A 372 -1.35 -34.14 -13.86
C LEU A 372 -1.02 -33.26 -15.06
N LEU A 373 -1.63 -32.08 -15.12
CA LEU A 373 -1.36 -31.11 -16.16
C LEU A 373 -0.31 -30.12 -15.64
N ASN A 374 0.58 -29.67 -16.52
CA ASN A 374 1.58 -28.68 -16.21
C ASN A 374 1.57 -27.56 -17.26
N LYS A 375 2.08 -26.39 -16.87
CA LYS A 375 2.36 -25.27 -17.75
C LYS A 375 3.88 -25.09 -17.81
N GLN A 376 4.39 -24.81 -19.00
CA GLN A 376 5.74 -24.29 -19.12
C GLN A 376 5.70 -22.79 -18.82
N VAL A 377 6.60 -22.36 -17.95
CA VAL A 377 6.83 -20.94 -17.69
C VAL A 377 8.10 -20.57 -18.42
N GLU A 378 7.98 -19.75 -19.46
CA GLU A 378 9.15 -19.29 -20.19
C GLU A 378 10.01 -18.38 -19.30
N PRO A 379 11.34 -18.45 -19.41
CA PRO A 379 12.19 -17.48 -18.74
C PRO A 379 11.90 -16.08 -19.29
N ASN A 380 12.05 -15.08 -18.44
CA ASN A 380 11.92 -13.68 -18.82
C ASN A 380 12.94 -13.29 -19.89
N VAL A 381 14.11 -13.93 -19.88
CA VAL A 381 15.20 -13.68 -20.82
C VAL A 381 15.76 -14.99 -21.35
N LYS A 382 15.67 -15.18 -22.66
CA LYS A 382 16.15 -16.39 -23.36
C LYS A 382 17.61 -16.23 -23.80
N THR A 383 18.40 -17.31 -23.70
CA THR A 383 19.79 -17.38 -24.19
C THR A 383 19.95 -17.00 -25.67
N GLY A 384 18.91 -17.13 -26.50
CA GLY A 384 18.96 -16.79 -27.93
C GLY A 384 18.83 -15.30 -28.26
N GLU A 385 18.31 -14.49 -27.33
CA GLU A 385 17.93 -13.08 -27.57
C GLU A 385 19.06 -12.09 -27.18
N VAL A 386 20.21 -12.63 -26.75
CA VAL A 386 21.31 -11.91 -26.08
C VAL A 386 21.95 -10.80 -26.92
N ASN A 387 22.03 -10.98 -28.24
CA ASN A 387 22.60 -9.95 -29.12
C ASN A 387 21.61 -8.79 -29.40
N ASP A 388 20.33 -8.97 -29.08
CA ASP A 388 19.25 -8.04 -29.40
C ASP A 388 18.74 -7.27 -28.17
N LEU A 389 19.29 -7.51 -26.96
CA LEU A 389 18.86 -6.85 -25.71
C LEU A 389 19.24 -5.36 -25.64
N GLY A 390 20.17 -4.89 -26.48
CA GLY A 390 20.57 -3.48 -26.51
C GLY A 390 21.33 -3.03 -25.26
N ILE A 391 22.21 -3.86 -24.71
CA ILE A 391 23.04 -3.49 -23.54
C ILE A 391 24.43 -3.12 -24.04
N SER A 392 24.70 -1.82 -24.19
CA SER A 392 25.94 -1.32 -24.81
C SER A 392 26.73 -0.33 -23.95
N GLU A 393 26.08 0.36 -23.02
CA GLU A 393 26.69 1.43 -22.22
C GLU A 393 26.04 1.58 -20.85
N ILE A 394 26.68 2.35 -19.96
CA ILE A 394 26.13 2.71 -18.64
C ILE A 394 25.21 3.91 -18.80
N LEU A 395 23.94 3.75 -18.42
CA LEU A 395 22.95 4.83 -18.39
C LEU A 395 23.10 5.70 -17.15
N GLY A 396 23.39 5.08 -15.99
CA GLY A 396 23.55 5.79 -14.73
C GLY A 396 24.17 4.93 -13.63
N ILE A 397 24.66 5.60 -12.58
CA ILE A 397 25.35 4.98 -11.46
C ILE A 397 24.74 5.49 -10.16
N GLY A 398 24.32 4.57 -9.30
CA GLY A 398 23.98 4.86 -7.92
C GLY A 398 25.20 4.63 -7.04
N HIS A 399 25.44 5.52 -6.08
CA HIS A 399 26.55 5.38 -5.14
C HIS A 399 26.12 5.77 -3.73
N SER A 400 26.51 4.93 -2.78
CA SER A 400 26.35 5.19 -1.35
C SER A 400 27.49 4.54 -0.56
N LYS A 401 27.57 4.86 0.73
CA LYS A 401 28.57 4.30 1.63
C LYS A 401 27.93 3.56 2.79
N PHE A 402 28.51 2.43 3.18
CA PHE A 402 28.06 1.59 4.30
C PHE A 402 29.07 1.56 5.45
N LEU A 403 29.77 2.66 5.68
CA LEU A 403 30.74 2.83 6.78
C LEU A 403 30.14 2.41 8.12
N HIS A 404 30.95 1.73 8.95
CA HIS A 404 30.57 1.26 10.29
C HIS A 404 29.39 0.28 10.33
N SER A 405 29.12 -0.43 9.23
CA SER A 405 28.13 -1.51 9.23
C SER A 405 28.54 -2.64 10.16
N THR A 406 27.57 -3.13 10.91
CA THR A 406 27.63 -4.40 11.63
C THR A 406 27.85 -5.57 10.66
N PRO A 407 28.41 -6.71 11.12
CA PRO A 407 28.61 -7.88 10.28
C PRO A 407 27.34 -8.41 9.62
N ASN A 408 26.20 -8.41 10.33
CA ASN A 408 24.91 -8.87 9.78
C ASN A 408 24.38 -7.92 8.70
N ARG A 409 24.40 -6.61 8.93
CA ARG A 409 24.06 -5.59 7.92
C ARG A 409 24.89 -5.76 6.67
N LEU A 410 26.19 -6.01 6.80
CA LEU A 410 27.05 -6.23 5.62
C LEU A 410 26.67 -7.50 4.86
N LYS A 411 26.33 -8.60 5.56
CA LYS A 411 25.81 -9.83 4.92
C LYS A 411 24.51 -9.55 4.17
N ASN A 412 23.57 -8.83 4.77
CA ASN A 412 22.29 -8.45 4.16
C ASN A 412 22.51 -7.61 2.89
N ILE A 413 23.36 -6.57 2.97
CA ILE A 413 23.70 -5.71 1.83
C ILE A 413 24.35 -6.54 0.72
N ARG A 414 25.30 -7.41 1.06
CA ARG A 414 26.01 -8.27 0.09
C ARG A 414 25.05 -9.24 -0.59
N HIS A 415 24.18 -9.90 0.17
CA HIS A 415 23.19 -10.83 -0.35
C HIS A 415 22.21 -10.13 -1.30
N ALA A 416 21.65 -8.99 -0.88
CA ALA A 416 20.79 -8.19 -1.73
C ALA A 416 21.51 -7.71 -3.00
N ALA A 417 22.74 -7.21 -2.88
CA ALA A 417 23.49 -6.69 -4.02
C ALA A 417 23.87 -7.78 -5.03
N TYR A 418 24.47 -8.89 -4.60
CA TYR A 418 25.04 -9.89 -5.51
C TYR A 418 24.11 -11.06 -5.85
N ASP A 419 23.29 -11.50 -4.90
CA ASP A 419 22.49 -12.71 -5.12
C ASP A 419 21.12 -12.35 -5.70
N LYS A 420 20.57 -11.18 -5.34
CA LYS A 420 19.25 -10.70 -5.79
C LYS A 420 19.30 -9.73 -6.97
N LEU A 421 20.21 -8.75 -6.95
CA LEU A 421 20.20 -7.62 -7.90
C LEU A 421 21.24 -7.71 -9.03
N ASP A 422 22.41 -8.31 -8.78
CA ASP A 422 23.46 -8.40 -9.79
C ASP A 422 23.06 -9.33 -10.94
N GLY A 423 23.16 -8.81 -12.16
CA GLY A 423 22.76 -9.51 -13.38
C GLY A 423 21.27 -9.41 -13.71
N LEU A 424 20.49 -8.65 -12.93
CA LEU A 424 19.05 -8.51 -13.15
C LEU A 424 18.74 -7.67 -14.40
N LEU A 425 17.79 -8.11 -15.20
CA LEU A 425 17.31 -7.41 -16.39
C LEU A 425 15.89 -6.88 -16.18
N ILE A 426 15.67 -5.61 -16.54
CA ILE A 426 14.37 -4.94 -16.50
C ILE A 426 13.91 -4.70 -17.94
N LYS A 427 12.76 -5.26 -18.32
CA LYS A 427 12.21 -5.17 -19.68
C LYS A 427 11.77 -3.75 -20.04
N PRO A 428 11.72 -3.40 -21.34
CA PRO A 428 11.04 -2.18 -21.78
C PRO A 428 9.60 -2.13 -21.27
N GLY A 429 9.22 -1.03 -20.63
CA GLY A 429 7.89 -0.78 -20.07
C GLY A 429 7.62 -1.47 -18.73
N GLU A 430 8.54 -2.26 -18.20
CA GLU A 430 8.39 -2.93 -16.89
C GLU A 430 8.55 -1.93 -15.75
N GLU A 431 7.66 -2.04 -14.75
CA GLU A 431 7.83 -1.38 -13.46
C GLU A 431 8.63 -2.29 -12.53
N PHE A 432 9.80 -1.83 -12.12
CA PHE A 432 10.64 -2.50 -11.14
C PHE A 432 10.17 -2.18 -9.71
N SER A 433 10.02 -3.22 -8.88
CA SER A 433 9.79 -3.12 -7.44
C SER A 433 10.97 -3.70 -6.67
N LEU A 434 11.56 -2.89 -5.78
CA LEU A 434 12.73 -3.31 -5.02
C LEU A 434 12.34 -4.37 -3.97
N ILE A 435 11.24 -4.16 -3.24
CA ILE A 435 10.78 -5.12 -2.22
C ILE A 435 10.48 -6.48 -2.85
N ASN A 436 9.71 -6.52 -3.94
CA ASN A 436 9.36 -7.78 -4.58
C ASN A 436 10.60 -8.54 -5.07
N THR A 437 11.63 -7.82 -5.52
CA THR A 437 12.90 -8.41 -5.96
C THR A 437 13.72 -8.97 -4.79
N LEU A 438 13.67 -8.32 -3.61
CA LEU A 438 14.48 -8.72 -2.46
C LEU A 438 13.84 -9.84 -1.61
N LYS A 439 12.53 -10.05 -1.71
CA LYS A 439 11.81 -11.09 -0.97
C LYS A 439 12.36 -12.52 -1.23
N PRO A 440 12.10 -13.47 -0.32
CA PRO A 440 11.51 -13.29 1.02
C PRO A 440 12.53 -12.82 2.08
N PHE A 441 12.09 -12.03 3.06
CA PHE A 441 12.94 -11.54 4.17
C PHE A 441 12.96 -12.53 5.34
N THR A 442 13.57 -13.70 5.14
CA THR A 442 13.72 -14.74 6.16
C THR A 442 15.18 -15.17 6.32
N VAL A 443 15.49 -15.94 7.38
CA VAL A 443 16.83 -16.49 7.58
C VAL A 443 17.17 -17.50 6.48
N GLU A 444 16.20 -18.34 6.10
CA GLU A 444 16.27 -19.28 4.98
C GLU A 444 16.44 -18.53 3.66
N GLY A 445 15.85 -17.34 3.54
CA GLY A 445 16.00 -16.42 2.42
C GLY A 445 17.37 -15.75 2.33
N GLY A 446 18.29 -15.98 3.28
CA GLY A 446 19.66 -15.46 3.27
C GLY A 446 19.86 -14.18 4.10
N TYR A 447 18.84 -13.71 4.82
CA TYR A 447 18.89 -12.48 5.60
C TYR A 447 19.12 -12.73 7.10
N PHE A 448 19.72 -11.75 7.76
CA PHE A 448 20.03 -11.79 9.19
C PHE A 448 19.39 -10.61 9.92
N ALA A 449 19.15 -10.77 11.23
CA ALA A 449 18.63 -9.71 12.06
C ALA A 449 19.66 -8.58 12.25
N ASP A 450 19.24 -7.34 11.98
CA ASP A 450 19.99 -6.12 12.23
C ASP A 450 19.06 -4.92 12.49
N TYR A 451 19.62 -3.78 12.88
CA TYR A 451 18.85 -2.62 13.31
C TYR A 451 18.00 -2.00 12.19
N THR A 452 16.74 -1.77 12.53
CA THR A 452 15.69 -1.05 11.79
C THR A 452 15.07 0.02 12.70
N ILE A 453 14.53 1.08 12.11
CA ILE A 453 13.89 2.19 12.84
C ILE A 453 12.41 1.86 13.01
N LYS A 454 11.94 1.61 14.23
CA LYS A 454 10.53 1.34 14.53
C LYS A 454 9.98 2.36 15.51
N GLY A 455 9.18 3.29 14.99
CA GLY A 455 8.78 4.49 15.75
C GLY A 455 10.00 5.15 16.39
N ASP A 456 9.99 5.36 17.70
CA ASP A 456 11.09 6.01 18.43
C ASP A 456 12.29 5.10 18.78
N LYS A 457 12.28 3.82 18.38
CA LYS A 457 13.24 2.81 18.81
C LYS A 457 14.06 2.24 17.65
N MET A 458 15.29 1.84 17.95
CA MET A 458 16.10 0.99 17.07
C MET A 458 15.91 -0.46 17.48
N VAL A 459 15.27 -1.28 16.64
CA VAL A 459 14.96 -2.69 16.91
C VAL A 459 15.70 -3.58 15.91
N LYS A 460 16.07 -4.81 16.30
CA LYS A 460 16.70 -5.75 15.38
C LYS A 460 15.63 -6.59 14.68
N GLU A 461 15.60 -6.53 13.36
CA GLU A 461 14.68 -7.29 12.52
C GLU A 461 15.43 -7.93 11.34
N ILE A 462 14.88 -9.03 10.82
CA ILE A 462 15.46 -9.75 9.67
C ILE A 462 15.46 -8.82 8.46
N GLY A 463 16.60 -8.72 7.77
CA GLY A 463 16.74 -7.80 6.64
C GLY A 463 17.10 -6.37 7.05
N GLY A 464 17.45 -6.13 8.32
CA GLY A 464 17.94 -4.83 8.77
C GLY A 464 19.11 -4.31 7.91
N GLY A 465 19.05 -3.03 7.55
CA GLY A 465 20.06 -2.34 6.73
C GLY A 465 19.82 -2.31 5.22
N LEU A 466 18.76 -2.95 4.71
CA LEU A 466 18.42 -2.96 3.28
C LEU A 466 17.98 -1.62 2.72
N CYS A 467 17.63 -0.64 3.55
CA CYS A 467 17.41 0.74 3.12
C CYS A 467 18.64 1.36 2.42
N GLN A 468 19.85 0.83 2.66
CA GLN A 468 21.04 1.17 1.87
C GLN A 468 20.89 0.81 0.39
N ILE A 469 20.29 -0.34 0.12
CA ILE A 469 19.99 -0.80 -1.24
C ILE A 469 18.98 0.14 -1.88
N GLY A 470 17.88 0.45 -1.18
CA GLY A 470 16.85 1.41 -1.63
C GLY A 470 17.44 2.76 -2.03
N THR A 471 18.21 3.37 -1.14
CA THR A 471 18.87 4.65 -1.41
C THR A 471 19.84 4.60 -2.59
N THR A 472 20.60 3.51 -2.74
CA THR A 472 21.58 3.40 -3.85
C THR A 472 20.87 3.17 -5.19
N MET A 473 19.84 2.31 -5.20
CA MET A 473 19.00 2.05 -6.37
C MET A 473 18.26 3.31 -6.81
N PHE A 474 17.75 4.10 -5.88
CA PHE A 474 17.12 5.38 -6.17
C PHE A 474 18.04 6.35 -6.89
N ARG A 475 19.27 6.50 -6.38
CA ARG A 475 20.30 7.33 -7.03
C ARG A 475 20.68 6.79 -8.41
N ALA A 476 20.77 5.47 -8.57
CA ALA A 476 21.05 4.85 -9.88
C ALA A 476 19.95 5.17 -10.89
N ALA A 477 18.69 4.91 -10.54
CA ALA A 477 17.53 5.16 -11.39
C ALA A 477 17.42 6.63 -11.79
N MET A 478 17.61 7.56 -10.84
CA MET A 478 17.64 8.98 -11.14
C MET A 478 18.75 9.33 -12.13
N ASN A 479 19.99 8.89 -11.87
CA ASN A 479 21.14 9.16 -12.74
C ASN A 479 21.01 8.47 -14.11
N SER A 480 20.17 7.45 -14.24
CA SER A 480 19.82 6.81 -15.52
C SER A 480 18.70 7.49 -16.29
N GLY A 481 18.04 8.50 -15.71
CA GLY A 481 16.92 9.19 -16.37
C GLY A 481 15.63 8.38 -16.41
N LEU A 482 15.43 7.46 -15.46
CA LEU A 482 14.25 6.60 -15.36
C LEU A 482 13.11 7.27 -14.59
N ASN A 483 11.88 6.94 -14.96
CA ASN A 483 10.70 7.48 -14.30
C ASN A 483 10.45 6.80 -12.94
N ILE A 484 10.74 7.52 -11.86
CA ILE A 484 10.46 7.07 -10.48
C ILE A 484 8.96 7.08 -10.22
N THR A 485 8.36 5.94 -9.87
CA THR A 485 6.92 5.81 -9.62
C THR A 485 6.59 5.81 -8.14
N GLU A 486 7.44 5.20 -7.30
CA GLU A 486 7.29 5.20 -5.84
C GLU A 486 8.62 5.52 -5.16
N ARG A 487 8.58 6.46 -4.21
CA ARG A 487 9.71 6.77 -3.32
C ARG A 487 9.17 7.38 -2.03
N ARG A 488 9.69 6.91 -0.90
CA ARG A 488 9.51 7.50 0.44
C ARG A 488 10.86 7.78 1.10
N GLU A 489 11.02 8.92 1.75
CA GLU A 489 12.18 9.22 2.61
C GLU A 489 12.14 8.40 3.91
N HIS A 490 13.30 8.27 4.56
CA HIS A 490 13.33 7.79 5.94
C HIS A 490 12.66 8.77 6.90
N SER A 491 12.07 8.26 7.98
CA SER A 491 11.49 9.09 9.03
C SER A 491 12.54 9.93 9.79
N LEU A 492 13.81 9.51 9.80
CA LEU A 492 14.93 10.17 10.48
C LEU A 492 16.01 10.60 9.47
N ALA A 493 16.62 11.77 9.71
CA ALA A 493 17.75 12.23 8.91
C ALA A 493 19.02 11.46 9.30
N VAL A 494 19.25 10.33 8.64
CA VAL A 494 20.37 9.43 8.93
C VAL A 494 21.62 9.88 8.14
N PRO A 495 22.72 10.32 8.81
CA PRO A 495 23.81 11.02 8.14
C PRO A 495 24.51 10.25 7.01
N TYR A 496 24.56 8.92 7.07
CA TYR A 496 25.22 8.12 6.03
C TYR A 496 24.38 7.98 4.74
N TYR A 497 23.12 8.42 4.75
CA TYR A 497 22.29 8.59 3.54
C TYR A 497 22.33 10.00 2.97
N ASN A 498 23.07 10.92 3.59
CA ASN A 498 23.18 12.28 3.08
C ASN A 498 23.78 12.30 1.68
N ASP A 499 23.46 13.35 0.93
CA ASP A 499 24.00 13.56 -0.40
C ASP A 499 25.52 13.69 -0.35
N LEU A 500 26.17 13.06 -1.32
CA LEU A 500 27.63 12.99 -1.36
C LEU A 500 28.28 14.33 -1.76
N THR A 501 27.52 15.26 -2.36
CA THR A 501 28.05 16.53 -2.84
C THR A 501 28.07 17.61 -1.76
N ASN A 502 27.06 17.67 -0.90
CA ASN A 502 26.90 18.72 0.09
C ASN A 502 26.63 18.22 1.52
N GLY A 503 26.44 16.91 1.72
CA GLY A 503 26.19 16.33 3.04
C GLY A 503 24.80 16.62 3.62
N ASN A 504 23.85 17.12 2.83
CA ASN A 504 22.47 17.35 3.26
C ASN A 504 21.60 16.09 3.10
N PRO A 505 20.57 15.89 3.95
CA PRO A 505 19.57 14.84 3.74
C PRO A 505 18.66 15.21 2.56
N GLY A 506 17.96 14.22 1.98
CA GLY A 506 16.94 14.43 0.93
C GLY A 506 16.93 13.34 -0.13
N VAL A 507 18.09 12.78 -0.48
CA VAL A 507 18.29 11.89 -1.64
C VAL A 507 18.37 10.42 -1.25
N ASP A 508 17.55 10.05 -0.27
CA ASP A 508 17.37 8.71 0.27
C ASP A 508 16.02 8.12 -0.13
N ALA A 509 15.93 6.80 -0.06
CA ALA A 509 14.70 6.04 -0.20
C ALA A 509 14.68 4.94 0.87
N THR A 510 13.65 4.93 1.71
CA THR A 510 13.39 3.83 2.66
C THR A 510 12.62 2.71 1.97
N ILE A 511 12.78 1.49 2.47
CA ILE A 511 11.99 0.33 2.06
C ILE A 511 11.61 -0.51 3.28
N TYR A 512 10.36 -0.96 3.34
CA TYR A 512 9.85 -1.83 4.40
C TYR A 512 8.73 -2.72 3.87
N ASP A 513 8.71 -4.00 4.22
CA ASP A 513 7.68 -4.94 3.76
C ASP A 513 6.41 -4.85 4.62
N PRO A 514 5.19 -4.70 4.05
CA PRO A 514 4.85 -4.60 2.63
C PRO A 514 5.04 -3.22 1.99
N HIS A 515 5.01 -2.16 2.79
CA HIS A 515 5.24 -0.78 2.34
C HIS A 515 6.01 0.03 3.41
N PRO A 516 6.76 1.08 3.01
CA PRO A 516 6.93 1.62 1.65
C PRO A 516 7.89 0.84 0.74
N ASP A 517 7.75 0.96 -0.59
CA ASP A 517 8.66 0.38 -1.60
C ASP A 517 9.41 1.48 -2.39
N PHE A 518 10.45 1.08 -3.11
CA PHE A 518 11.09 1.92 -4.12
C PHE A 518 10.82 1.34 -5.51
N ARG A 519 10.12 2.12 -6.35
CA ARG A 519 9.69 1.69 -7.69
C ARG A 519 10.05 2.68 -8.79
N PHE A 520 10.35 2.15 -9.96
CA PHE A 520 10.56 2.94 -11.18
C PHE A 520 10.19 2.14 -12.42
N VAL A 521 9.88 2.84 -13.51
CA VAL A 521 9.57 2.24 -14.80
C VAL A 521 10.76 2.34 -15.74
N ASN A 522 11.07 1.25 -16.43
CA ASN A 522 11.99 1.28 -17.56
C ASN A 522 11.28 1.78 -18.83
N ASP A 523 11.29 3.09 -19.04
CA ASP A 523 10.70 3.76 -20.21
C ASP A 523 11.74 4.06 -21.32
N THR A 524 12.87 3.36 -21.34
CA THR A 524 13.96 3.57 -22.32
C THR A 524 13.74 2.87 -23.66
N GLY A 525 12.75 1.98 -23.75
CA GLY A 525 12.47 1.18 -24.93
C GLY A 525 13.41 -0.02 -25.16
N ASN A 526 14.46 -0.17 -24.35
CA ASN A 526 15.39 -1.31 -24.37
C ASN A 526 15.51 -1.93 -22.97
N TYR A 527 16.16 -3.10 -22.86
CA TYR A 527 16.41 -3.70 -21.56
C TYR A 527 17.41 -2.87 -20.75
N VAL A 528 17.21 -2.84 -19.43
CA VAL A 528 18.17 -2.28 -18.47
C VAL A 528 18.76 -3.41 -17.63
N LEU A 529 20.08 -3.58 -17.65
CA LEU A 529 20.82 -4.54 -16.82
C LEU A 529 21.35 -3.84 -15.57
N ILE A 530 21.10 -4.42 -14.41
CA ILE A 530 21.67 -3.98 -13.14
C ILE A 530 22.91 -4.82 -12.84
N THR A 531 24.01 -4.15 -12.50
CA THR A 531 25.20 -4.80 -11.94
C THR A 531 25.62 -4.13 -10.65
N ALA A 532 26.12 -4.91 -9.69
CA ALA A 532 26.54 -4.42 -8.39
C ALA A 532 28.07 -4.44 -8.23
N ASP A 533 28.61 -3.43 -7.57
CA ASP A 533 30.00 -3.38 -7.12
C ASP A 533 30.04 -2.97 -5.65
N LEU A 534 30.63 -3.82 -4.82
CA LEU A 534 30.76 -3.64 -3.39
C LEU A 534 32.23 -3.69 -3.01
N ASN A 535 32.77 -2.55 -2.63
CA ASN A 535 34.15 -2.43 -2.20
C ASN A 535 34.22 -2.38 -0.66
N LEU A 536 34.77 -3.43 -0.06
CA LEU A 536 34.89 -3.56 1.39
C LEU A 536 35.94 -2.64 2.00
N ASP A 537 37.01 -2.31 1.24
CA ASP A 537 38.10 -1.47 1.73
C ASP A 537 37.68 0.00 1.83
N THR A 538 36.87 0.48 0.88
CA THR A 538 36.35 1.85 0.85
C THR A 538 34.93 1.99 1.41
N ALA A 539 34.30 0.87 1.75
CA ALA A 539 32.89 0.76 2.14
C ALA A 539 31.92 1.40 1.13
N ASP A 540 32.23 1.27 -0.16
CA ASP A 540 31.41 1.81 -1.26
C ASP A 540 30.48 0.72 -1.81
N LEU A 541 29.20 1.08 -1.99
CA LEU A 541 28.23 0.30 -2.75
C LEU A 541 27.86 1.09 -4.02
N ARG A 542 27.97 0.44 -5.17
CA ARG A 542 27.55 0.99 -6.46
C ARG A 542 26.61 0.04 -7.18
N PHE A 543 25.59 0.62 -7.79
CA PHE A 543 24.78 -0.05 -8.80
C PHE A 543 24.99 0.66 -10.14
N TYR A 544 25.28 -0.10 -11.18
CA TYR A 544 25.37 0.39 -12.55
C TYR A 544 24.16 -0.10 -13.32
N PHE A 545 23.48 0.81 -13.99
CA PHE A 545 22.38 0.49 -14.89
C PHE A 545 22.93 0.58 -16.31
N TRP A 546 22.97 -0.55 -17.00
CA TRP A 546 23.45 -0.67 -18.37
C TRP A 546 22.28 -0.78 -19.34
N GLY A 547 22.42 -0.24 -20.55
CA GLY A 547 21.39 -0.32 -21.59
C GLY A 547 21.84 0.34 -22.89
N THR A 548 20.88 0.81 -23.69
CA THR A 548 21.11 1.64 -24.89
C THR A 548 20.64 3.05 -24.57
N SER A 549 21.51 4.04 -24.74
CA SER A 549 21.11 5.43 -24.54
C SER A 549 20.19 5.90 -25.66
N ASP A 550 19.04 6.47 -25.29
CA ASP A 550 18.19 7.26 -26.19
C ASP A 550 18.59 8.75 -26.22
N GLY A 551 19.72 9.07 -25.58
CA GLY A 551 20.28 10.42 -25.44
C GLY A 551 19.71 11.24 -24.29
N ARG A 552 18.78 10.70 -23.49
CA ARG A 552 18.33 11.36 -22.26
C ARG A 552 19.44 11.45 -21.22
N LYS A 553 19.33 12.42 -20.31
CA LYS A 553 20.22 12.57 -19.16
C LYS A 553 19.39 12.74 -17.90
N GLY A 554 19.60 11.85 -16.94
CA GLY A 554 19.04 11.98 -15.60
C GLY A 554 20.06 12.57 -14.63
N TYR A 555 19.63 13.56 -13.85
CA TYR A 555 20.43 14.10 -12.76
C TYR A 555 19.51 14.80 -11.75
N TYR A 556 20.02 15.08 -10.57
CA TYR A 556 19.28 15.80 -9.54
C TYR A 556 20.11 16.95 -8.99
N THR A 557 19.44 18.01 -8.54
CA THR A 557 20.08 19.14 -7.86
C THR A 557 20.54 18.72 -6.46
N ALA A 558 21.65 19.26 -5.96
CA ALA A 558 22.04 19.02 -4.57
C ALA A 558 20.89 19.42 -3.61
N PRO A 559 20.52 18.56 -2.63
CA PRO A 559 19.36 18.82 -1.79
C PRO A 559 19.58 20.04 -0.89
N GLN A 560 18.53 20.84 -0.76
CA GLN A 560 18.51 22.04 0.07
C GLN A 560 17.66 21.80 1.30
N VAL A 561 18.21 22.14 2.47
CA VAL A 561 17.46 22.09 3.72
C VAL A 561 16.83 23.45 3.96
N SER A 562 15.51 23.53 3.85
CA SER A 562 14.77 24.77 4.08
C SER A 562 14.64 25.08 5.57
N LYS A 563 14.59 24.04 6.42
CA LYS A 563 14.45 24.18 7.88
C LYS A 563 15.12 23.00 8.60
N TRP A 564 15.98 23.31 9.56
CA TRP A 564 16.44 22.34 10.56
C TRP A 564 15.54 22.39 11.79
N ILE A 565 15.15 21.23 12.31
CA ILE A 565 14.32 21.09 13.50
C ILE A 565 15.21 20.60 14.64
N PRO A 566 15.36 21.38 15.73
CA PRO A 566 16.25 21.03 16.81
C PRO A 566 15.83 19.73 17.50
N VAL A 567 16.82 19.02 18.00
CA VAL A 567 16.63 17.82 18.82
C VAL A 567 15.97 18.23 20.14
N GLY A 568 14.96 17.47 20.58
CA GLY A 568 14.35 17.66 21.90
C GLY A 568 15.27 17.27 23.06
N GLU A 569 14.82 17.50 24.30
CA GLU A 569 15.56 17.12 25.49
C GLU A 569 15.77 15.59 25.58
N PRO A 570 16.93 15.11 26.06
CA PRO A 570 17.18 13.69 26.25
C PRO A 570 16.12 13.03 27.16
N ARG A 571 15.66 11.83 26.78
CA ARG A 571 14.69 11.04 27.54
C ARG A 571 15.39 9.86 28.22
N MET A 572 15.12 9.67 29.51
CA MET A 572 15.52 8.48 30.26
C MET A 572 14.28 7.61 30.46
N ILE A 573 14.31 6.36 30.03
CA ILE A 573 13.19 5.43 30.14
C ILE A 573 13.66 4.22 30.94
N GLU A 574 12.97 3.90 32.02
CA GLU A 574 13.22 2.68 32.79
C GLU A 574 12.70 1.46 31.99
N THR A 575 13.49 0.39 31.94
CA THR A 575 13.09 -0.87 31.29
C THR A 575 13.50 -2.07 32.14
N THR A 576 12.75 -3.16 32.02
CA THR A 576 13.14 -4.48 32.56
C THR A 576 13.93 -5.32 31.56
N ASP A 577 14.11 -4.84 30.32
CA ASP A 577 14.84 -5.55 29.26
C ASP A 577 16.36 -5.49 29.47
N LEU A 578 16.83 -4.54 30.28
CA LEU A 578 18.23 -4.36 30.67
C LEU A 578 18.42 -4.75 32.13
N ALA A 579 19.59 -5.33 32.45
CA ALA A 579 19.93 -5.64 33.84
C ALA A 579 19.96 -4.36 34.71
N PRO A 580 19.57 -4.43 36.00
CA PRO A 580 19.51 -3.27 36.87
C PRO A 580 20.79 -2.43 36.85
N GLY A 581 20.66 -1.14 36.56
CA GLY A 581 21.77 -0.18 36.46
C GLY A 581 22.53 -0.17 35.12
N VAL A 582 22.21 -1.07 34.18
CA VAL A 582 22.74 -1.02 32.81
C VAL A 582 22.01 0.06 32.02
N GLN A 583 22.77 0.90 31.32
CA GLN A 583 22.23 1.97 30.49
C GLN A 583 22.62 1.76 29.03
N GLU A 584 21.63 1.80 28.14
CA GLU A 584 21.84 1.76 26.69
C GLU A 584 21.19 2.99 26.05
N CYS A 585 21.93 3.75 25.24
CA CYS A 585 21.43 4.98 24.62
C CYS A 585 21.47 4.91 23.10
N GLN A 586 20.38 5.30 22.46
CA GLN A 586 20.36 5.58 21.02
C GLN A 586 20.94 6.97 20.71
N TYR A 587 21.26 7.19 19.44
CA TYR A 587 21.72 8.49 18.94
C TYR A 587 20.56 9.50 18.85
N ALA A 588 20.89 10.79 18.88
CA ALA A 588 19.91 11.86 18.73
C ALA A 588 19.89 12.35 17.27
N TYR A 589 18.72 12.44 16.66
CA TYR A 589 18.57 12.83 15.26
C TYR A 589 17.96 14.22 15.17
N THR A 590 18.66 15.13 14.49
CA THR A 590 18.13 16.45 14.14
C THR A 590 17.08 16.27 13.04
N GLY A 591 15.92 16.91 13.18
CA GLY A 591 14.91 16.89 12.12
C GLY A 591 15.24 17.88 11.01
N ALA A 592 14.64 17.72 9.84
CA ALA A 592 14.90 18.57 8.69
C ALA A 592 13.72 18.56 7.70
N HIS A 593 13.51 19.68 7.02
CA HIS A 593 12.74 19.76 5.78
C HIS A 593 13.75 19.93 4.65
N ALA A 594 13.84 18.95 3.75
CA ALA A 594 14.74 19.00 2.61
C ALA A 594 13.96 18.88 1.31
N SER A 595 14.48 19.51 0.26
CA SER A 595 13.95 19.31 -1.08
C SER A 595 15.06 19.31 -2.13
N PHE A 596 14.79 18.63 -3.23
CA PHE A 596 15.64 18.64 -4.42
C PHE A 596 14.82 18.44 -5.69
N THR A 597 15.34 18.89 -6.81
CA THR A 597 14.72 18.69 -8.13
C THR A 597 15.42 17.55 -8.86
N TYR A 598 14.65 16.54 -9.23
CA TYR A 598 15.05 15.53 -10.20
C TYR A 598 14.73 15.99 -11.61
N ILE A 599 15.69 15.87 -12.53
CA ILE A 599 15.64 16.41 -13.89
C ILE A 599 15.97 15.29 -14.88
N ILE A 600 15.07 15.08 -15.84
CA ILE A 600 15.31 14.27 -17.03
C ILE A 600 15.37 15.23 -18.22
N GLU A 601 16.54 15.33 -18.84
CA GLU A 601 16.78 16.17 -20.00
C GLU A 601 16.83 15.31 -21.27
N MET A 602 15.88 15.53 -22.18
CA MET A 602 15.76 14.81 -23.45
C MET A 602 16.72 15.38 -24.51
N PRO A 603 17.05 14.63 -25.58
CA PRO A 603 17.98 15.08 -26.63
C PRO A 603 17.54 16.36 -27.36
N ASN A 604 16.23 16.62 -27.41
CA ASN A 604 15.64 17.83 -28.00
C ASN A 604 15.77 19.07 -27.09
N GLY A 605 16.33 18.92 -25.89
CA GLY A 605 16.47 19.98 -24.88
C GLY A 605 15.27 20.13 -23.94
N GLU A 606 14.21 19.33 -24.12
CA GLU A 606 13.06 19.30 -23.21
C GLU A 606 13.46 18.73 -21.85
N LYS A 607 12.99 19.36 -20.78
CA LYS A 607 13.27 18.95 -19.40
C LYS A 607 11.98 18.55 -18.70
N LYS A 608 11.95 17.34 -18.16
CA LYS A 608 10.94 16.90 -17.20
C LYS A 608 11.53 17.05 -15.80
N GLU A 609 10.91 17.91 -15.00
CA GLU A 609 11.36 18.20 -13.64
C GLU A 609 10.34 17.67 -12.63
N ARG A 610 10.83 17.08 -11.54
CA ARG A 610 10.03 16.65 -10.40
C ARG A 610 10.72 17.08 -9.11
N VAL A 611 10.02 17.83 -8.27
CA VAL A 611 10.52 18.18 -6.93
C VAL A 611 10.20 17.04 -5.97
N PHE A 612 11.21 16.56 -5.26
CA PHE A 612 11.05 15.67 -4.12
C PHE A 612 11.20 16.48 -2.84
N ASN A 613 10.17 16.42 -2.00
CA ASN A 613 10.21 16.95 -0.64
C ASN A 613 10.45 15.80 0.32
N SER A 614 11.16 16.07 1.41
CA SER A 614 11.44 15.08 2.47
C SER A 614 11.30 15.73 3.83
N TYR A 615 10.53 15.07 4.69
CA TYR A 615 10.36 15.45 6.08
C TYR A 615 11.04 14.43 6.99
N TYR A 616 12.00 14.90 7.77
CA TYR A 616 12.67 14.12 8.80
C TYR A 616 12.28 14.65 10.16
N ARG A 617 11.67 13.80 10.99
CA ARG A 617 11.29 14.20 12.35
C ARG A 617 12.55 14.24 13.24
N PRO A 618 12.61 15.18 14.20
CA PRO A 618 13.65 15.14 15.23
C PRO A 618 13.39 13.96 16.17
N LEU A 619 14.46 13.33 16.65
CA LEU A 619 14.39 12.27 17.67
C LEU A 619 15.42 12.57 18.78
N PRO A 620 14.98 12.87 20.02
CA PRO A 620 15.90 13.09 21.11
C PRO A 620 16.72 11.84 21.42
N LYS A 621 17.85 12.04 22.10
CA LYS A 621 18.63 10.95 22.70
C LYS A 621 17.72 10.21 23.70
N ILE A 622 17.45 8.94 23.45
CA ILE A 622 16.72 8.08 24.39
C ILE A 622 17.71 7.13 25.03
N CYS A 623 17.75 7.09 26.36
CA CYS A 623 18.52 6.13 27.12
C CYS A 623 17.59 5.23 27.93
N LEU A 624 17.71 3.94 27.70
CA LEU A 624 17.07 2.92 28.51
C LEU A 624 17.93 2.66 29.75
N ILE A 625 17.33 2.62 30.94
CA ILE A 625 18.00 2.21 32.19
C ILE A 625 17.31 0.95 32.71
N GLY A 626 18.10 -0.10 32.94
CA GLY A 626 17.61 -1.32 33.57
C GLY A 626 17.16 -1.07 35.02
N VAL A 627 15.94 -1.47 35.34
CA VAL A 627 15.38 -1.46 36.70
C VAL A 627 14.96 -2.86 37.12
N GLU A 628 14.95 -3.12 38.43
CA GLU A 628 14.46 -4.39 38.95
C GLU A 628 12.98 -4.57 38.61
N LYS A 629 12.64 -5.75 38.09
CA LYS A 629 11.24 -6.14 37.87
C LYS A 629 10.54 -6.14 39.22
N LYS A 630 9.68 -5.16 39.46
CA LYS A 630 8.86 -5.12 40.68
C LYS A 630 7.98 -6.37 40.70
N VAL A 631 8.31 -7.31 41.56
CA VAL A 631 7.39 -8.35 41.97
C VAL A 631 6.36 -7.63 42.83
N GLU A 632 5.11 -7.56 42.36
CA GLU A 632 4.01 -7.17 43.25
C GLU A 632 3.91 -8.24 44.34
N THR A 633 4.53 -7.96 45.48
CA THR A 633 4.30 -8.71 46.70
C THR A 633 2.87 -8.42 47.12
N CYS A 634 1.98 -9.38 46.89
CA CYS A 634 0.69 -9.40 47.55
C CYS A 634 0.95 -9.42 49.07
N GLU A 635 0.58 -8.36 49.78
CA GLU A 635 0.59 -8.38 51.24
C GLU A 635 -0.34 -9.50 51.72
N GLU A 636 0.14 -10.30 52.68
CA GLU A 636 -0.62 -11.39 53.30
C GLU A 636 -1.95 -10.86 53.85
N GLY A 637 -3.06 -11.18 53.19
CA GLY A 637 -4.40 -10.92 53.70
C GLY A 637 -5.45 -10.45 52.69
N THR A 638 -5.12 -10.21 51.43
CA THR A 638 -6.11 -9.77 50.42
C THR A 638 -6.12 -10.68 49.19
N ASN A 639 -7.33 -11.09 48.80
CA ASN A 639 -7.60 -12.01 47.71
C ASN A 639 -7.45 -11.27 46.37
N CYS A 640 -6.31 -11.43 45.69
CA CYS A 640 -6.11 -10.90 44.34
C CYS A 640 -6.58 -11.95 43.32
N GLU A 641 -7.64 -11.64 42.58
CA GLU A 641 -7.99 -12.37 41.35
C GLU A 641 -6.99 -11.99 40.25
N ILE A 642 -6.36 -13.01 39.66
CA ILE A 642 -5.44 -12.88 38.52
C ILE A 642 -6.30 -12.76 37.25
N PRO A 643 -6.08 -11.77 36.36
CA PRO A 643 -6.67 -11.80 35.02
C PRO A 643 -5.97 -12.89 34.21
N ALA A 644 -6.77 -13.77 33.60
CA ALA A 644 -6.29 -14.78 32.69
C ALA A 644 -5.97 -14.17 31.33
N ASP A 645 -4.73 -13.75 31.13
CA ASP A 645 -4.19 -13.49 29.81
C ASP A 645 -3.49 -14.76 29.34
N GLY A 646 -4.17 -15.49 28.47
CA GLY A 646 -3.64 -16.64 27.77
C GLY A 646 -2.80 -16.20 26.58
N GLU A 647 -1.60 -16.76 26.45
CA GLU A 647 -1.10 -17.31 25.20
C GLU A 647 0.08 -18.25 25.53
N GLY A 648 -0.03 -19.48 25.03
CA GLY A 648 0.80 -20.61 25.43
C GLY A 648 2.20 -20.54 24.85
N ALA A 649 3.21 -20.69 25.71
CA ALA A 649 4.52 -21.19 25.31
C ALA A 649 4.63 -22.65 25.72
N ASN A 650 4.75 -23.50 24.69
CA ASN A 650 4.90 -24.94 24.75
C ASN A 650 6.01 -25.36 25.72
N THR A 651 5.67 -26.30 26.59
CA THR A 651 6.57 -27.04 27.47
C THR A 651 7.37 -28.09 26.68
N THR A 652 8.70 -28.10 26.78
CA THR A 652 9.51 -29.33 26.78
C THR A 652 10.70 -29.23 27.72
N VAL A 653 10.47 -29.77 28.93
CA VAL A 653 11.31 -30.62 29.79
C VAL A 653 12.84 -30.69 29.57
N ASP A 654 13.54 -30.25 30.63
CA ASP A 654 14.75 -30.76 31.28
C ASP A 654 15.88 -31.47 30.51
N GLY A 655 17.07 -30.87 30.66
CA GLY A 655 18.18 -31.55 31.34
C GLY A 655 19.42 -31.85 30.50
N VAL A 656 20.55 -31.22 30.86
CA VAL A 656 21.85 -31.88 31.20
C VAL A 656 22.96 -30.82 31.31
N ASN A 657 23.49 -30.71 32.52
CA ASN A 657 24.84 -30.31 32.97
C ASN A 657 25.69 -29.31 32.16
N ASP A 658 25.97 -28.19 32.83
CA ASP A 658 27.21 -27.42 32.71
C ASP A 658 28.45 -28.32 32.86
N ALA A 659 29.30 -28.30 31.83
CA ALA A 659 30.71 -28.63 31.95
C ALA A 659 31.52 -27.48 31.34
N VAL A 660 32.22 -26.78 32.23
CA VAL A 660 33.28 -25.80 32.00
C VAL A 660 34.26 -26.31 30.94
N VAL A 661 34.56 -25.50 29.92
CA VAL A 661 35.79 -25.64 29.14
C VAL A 661 36.43 -24.26 28.96
N GLU A 662 37.68 -24.22 29.39
CA GLU A 662 38.59 -23.09 29.52
C GLU A 662 38.94 -22.42 28.18
N ASP A 663 39.28 -21.13 28.33
CA ASP A 663 39.97 -20.30 27.35
C ASP A 663 41.19 -21.00 26.73
N VAL A 664 41.23 -21.05 25.40
CA VAL A 664 42.47 -21.31 24.65
C VAL A 664 42.84 -20.06 23.87
N ILE A 665 43.77 -19.32 24.46
CA ILE A 665 44.61 -18.31 23.80
C ILE A 665 45.60 -19.06 22.90
N ILE A 666 45.54 -18.84 21.59
CA ILE A 666 46.62 -19.23 20.68
C ILE A 666 47.38 -17.96 20.29
N ASN A 667 48.58 -17.83 20.86
CA ASN A 667 49.65 -16.97 20.36
C ASN A 667 50.17 -17.57 19.05
N ASP A 668 50.33 -16.76 18.02
CA ASP A 668 51.13 -17.10 16.85
C ASP A 668 52.18 -16.01 16.62
N GLU A 669 53.41 -16.31 17.02
CA GLU A 669 54.62 -15.67 16.51
C GLU A 669 55.57 -16.76 16.00
N SER A 670 55.70 -16.80 14.68
CA SER A 670 56.97 -16.87 13.93
C SER A 670 57.66 -18.22 13.68
N VAL A 671 57.99 -18.45 12.40
CA VAL A 671 59.34 -18.68 11.82
C VAL A 671 59.37 -19.79 10.75
N GLU A 672 59.80 -19.37 9.54
CA GLU A 672 60.60 -20.02 8.48
C GLU A 672 60.38 -21.49 8.07
N GLY A 673 60.32 -21.68 6.74
CA GLY A 673 60.49 -22.95 6.04
C GLY A 673 60.19 -22.84 4.55
#